data_AF-R8BAJ5-F1
#
_entry.id   AF-R8BAJ5-F1
#
_cell.length_a   1.000
_cell.length_b   1.000
_cell.length_c   1.000
_cell.angle_alpha   90.00
_cell.angle_beta   90.00
_cell.angle_gamma   90.00
#
_symmetry.space_group_name_H-M   'P 1'
#
loop_
_entity.id
_entity.type
_entity.pdbx_description
1 polymer ?
#
loop_
_entity_poly.entity_id
_entity_poly.type
_entity_poly.pdbx_seq_one_letter_code
_entity_poly.pdbx_strand_id
1 'polypeptide(L)'
;MLVTKNLAELCALLIDDIYGELPSRIFATLLSKGRSSIPQLAQTTSLTLRQIRHGLAVLVQNNLVYYYIDNDTKVTTYIANSGSAYNLIRVGKILDLVESVYGAAEKDVFQSLLLWGQTKVAQITAAYDEQIQRHDKLMGSGSAAGNLANGDGHVEGDSAKSLAIKSIDELNAALGRLVEAELVEAVTAVSFRSPEDAYKDIEEDILRNYFPNSVRGQRGKDEFARLLSQRLRDVRDAPLSLKRKLQQNGSATKRRKLTNGNAVNGVHDSGSNLVLPPEVCIRINQEKCMVELRNKRLVQAASDLIGEPTAEVYAVLLHLLCKRISRCHGDPRIEDYDDEDFYSDGLSVSTTDILDHLKSSVDVYSGVGRMGLGKIDRKSAERVYEHPPQKIVAPPPEAEVDGNASPDEDEGDLDLSSDSEIEDARPNGHRSSVKPASSLNGNKEAKVQFEEPPPPKENRLDQMKQHLLLLAESKQGFVRHCKRGRWTVDFEPLVQNLREAELDTVMEQSVGRDGLRLVRILRQKGKLDEKTLPSLALMPKGDVQKKMLEMQMTGYVDMQEVPRDNNRTASRTIFLYWTDTERCLDRLLDNTYKAMVRCLQRLEVHRQQDREVLDIVQREDVRGREKEVMEKRYYDKFVRVTEVQEKLLGHVMRLDDLVGLLRDF
;
A
#
# COMPACT_ATOMS: atom_id res chain seq x y z
N MET A 1 -17.21 4.77 11.72
CA MET A 1 -15.73 4.94 11.85
C MET A 1 -15.37 5.93 12.93
N LEU A 2 -14.70 5.47 14.00
CA LEU A 2 -14.00 6.34 14.95
C LEU A 2 -12.66 6.71 14.32
N VAL A 3 -12.47 7.98 13.98
CA VAL A 3 -11.22 8.51 13.42
C VAL A 3 -10.39 9.09 14.56
N THR A 4 -9.08 8.87 14.59
CA THR A 4 -8.25 9.50 15.63
C THR A 4 -8.27 11.02 15.47
N LYS A 5 -8.06 11.74 16.57
CA LYS A 5 -8.07 13.21 16.55
C LYS A 5 -7.10 13.79 15.50
N ASN A 6 -5.89 13.22 15.41
CA ASN A 6 -4.86 13.72 14.49
C ASN A 6 -5.22 13.46 13.03
N LEU A 7 -5.83 12.30 12.71
CA LEU A 7 -6.31 12.03 11.35
C LEU A 7 -7.48 12.95 10.97
N ALA A 8 -8.39 13.23 11.90
CA ALA A 8 -9.50 14.14 11.65
C ALA A 8 -9.02 15.58 11.37
N GLU A 9 -8.05 16.06 12.15
CA GLU A 9 -7.41 17.37 11.96
C GLU A 9 -6.64 17.42 10.63
N LEU A 10 -5.90 16.37 10.29
CA LEU A 10 -5.18 16.26 9.01
C LEU A 10 -6.15 16.38 7.81
N CYS A 11 -7.22 15.59 7.79
CA CYS A 11 -8.19 15.64 6.70
C CYS A 11 -8.88 17.00 6.58
N ALA A 12 -9.18 17.66 7.71
CA ALA A 12 -9.74 19.01 7.69
C ALA A 12 -8.77 20.04 7.09
N LEU A 13 -7.48 19.98 7.44
CA LEU A 13 -6.45 20.85 6.87
C LEU A 13 -6.27 20.64 5.36
N LEU A 14 -6.30 19.39 4.89
CA LEU A 14 -6.19 19.08 3.46
C LEU A 14 -7.37 19.64 2.66
N ILE A 15 -8.59 19.52 3.19
CA ILE A 15 -9.79 20.06 2.54
C ILE A 15 -9.78 21.58 2.57
N ASP A 16 -9.28 22.20 3.64
CA ASP A 16 -9.13 23.65 3.74
C ASP A 16 -8.15 24.19 2.69
N ASP A 17 -7.00 23.54 2.52
CA ASP A 17 -5.98 23.93 1.54
C ASP A 17 -6.48 23.86 0.08
N ILE A 18 -7.31 22.85 -0.25
CA ILE A 18 -7.75 22.58 -1.63
C ILE A 18 -9.09 23.24 -1.96
N TYR A 19 -10.06 23.15 -1.05
CA TYR A 19 -11.46 23.56 -1.29
C TYR A 19 -11.92 24.73 -0.41
N GLY A 20 -11.11 25.16 0.55
CA GLY A 20 -11.35 26.30 1.43
C GLY A 20 -12.10 25.98 2.74
N GLU A 21 -12.25 27.02 3.54
CA GLU A 21 -12.73 26.94 4.93
C GLU A 21 -14.17 26.40 5.04
N LEU A 22 -15.04 26.77 4.10
CA LEU A 22 -16.46 26.42 4.16
C LEU A 22 -16.69 24.90 4.07
N PRO A 23 -16.21 24.18 3.03
CA PRO A 23 -16.24 22.72 3.00
C PRO A 23 -15.52 22.07 4.19
N SER A 24 -14.35 22.60 4.57
CA SER A 24 -13.54 22.06 5.68
C SER A 24 -14.29 22.06 7.00
N ARG A 25 -14.95 23.17 7.36
CA ARG A 25 -15.73 23.30 8.59
C ARG A 25 -16.91 22.32 8.66
N ILE A 26 -17.60 22.12 7.53
CA ILE A 26 -18.70 21.15 7.44
C ILE A 26 -18.15 19.73 7.61
N PHE A 27 -17.05 19.40 6.93
CA PHE A 27 -16.41 18.10 7.01
C PHE A 27 -15.88 17.78 8.41
N ALA A 28 -15.20 18.71 9.08
CA ALA A 28 -14.72 18.56 10.46
C ALA A 28 -15.88 18.34 11.45
N THR A 29 -17.02 18.99 11.21
CA THR A 29 -18.23 18.78 12.02
C THR A 29 -18.80 17.38 11.80
N LEU A 30 -18.83 16.89 10.56
CA LEU A 30 -19.24 15.52 10.24
C LEU A 30 -18.31 14.48 10.86
N LEU A 31 -17.00 14.73 10.91
CA LEU A 31 -16.05 13.82 11.58
C LEU A 31 -16.24 13.78 13.10
N SER A 32 -16.55 14.91 13.74
CA SER A 32 -16.69 14.99 15.21
C SER A 32 -18.06 14.58 15.73
N LYS A 33 -19.13 14.84 14.97
CA LYS A 33 -20.52 14.52 15.35
C LYS A 33 -21.06 13.25 14.70
N GLY A 34 -20.39 12.75 13.66
CA GLY A 34 -20.86 11.63 12.87
C GLY A 34 -22.02 12.00 11.94
N ARG A 35 -22.92 11.03 11.71
CA ARG A 35 -24.05 11.16 10.79
C ARG A 35 -24.92 12.35 11.15
N SER A 36 -25.06 13.30 10.21
CA SER A 36 -25.82 14.54 10.44
C SER A 36 -26.67 14.94 9.23
N SER A 37 -27.83 15.53 9.49
CA SER A 37 -28.70 16.15 8.48
C SER A 37 -28.39 17.64 8.31
N ILE A 38 -28.88 18.27 7.24
CA ILE A 38 -28.66 19.71 6.99
C ILE A 38 -29.10 20.60 8.18
N PRO A 39 -30.27 20.39 8.83
CA PRO A 39 -30.66 21.18 10.00
C PRO A 39 -29.70 21.03 11.19
N GLN A 40 -29.22 19.81 11.44
CA GLN A 40 -28.25 19.55 12.51
C GLN A 40 -26.89 20.21 12.22
N LEU A 41 -26.46 20.18 10.95
CA LEU A 41 -25.26 20.88 10.50
C LEU A 41 -25.40 22.40 10.66
N ALA A 42 -26.57 22.98 10.37
CA ALA A 42 -26.82 24.40 10.57
C ALA A 42 -26.71 24.83 12.04
N GLN A 43 -27.26 24.03 12.94
CA GLN A 43 -27.19 24.29 14.38
C GLN A 43 -25.76 24.18 14.92
N THR A 44 -25.01 23.17 14.49
CA THR A 44 -23.65 22.89 14.99
C THR A 44 -22.58 23.81 14.41
N THR A 45 -22.65 24.13 13.13
CA THR A 45 -21.64 24.96 12.45
C THR A 45 -21.92 26.46 12.55
N SER A 46 -23.16 26.83 12.88
CA SER A 46 -23.70 28.20 12.78
C SER A 46 -23.64 28.80 11.37
N LEU A 47 -23.57 27.94 10.33
CA LEU A 47 -23.61 28.36 8.93
C LEU A 47 -25.05 28.45 8.42
N THR A 48 -25.27 29.30 7.42
CA THR A 48 -26.58 29.39 6.75
C THR A 48 -26.88 28.12 5.95
N LEU A 49 -28.17 27.78 5.78
CA LEU A 49 -28.59 26.64 4.96
C LEU A 49 -28.06 26.73 3.52
N ARG A 50 -27.94 27.96 2.98
CA ARG A 50 -27.35 28.18 1.66
C ARG A 50 -25.89 27.77 1.64
N GLN A 51 -25.07 28.27 2.57
CA GLN A 51 -23.65 27.91 2.68
C GLN A 51 -23.46 26.40 2.84
N ILE A 52 -24.27 25.75 3.68
CA ILE A 52 -24.20 24.30 3.88
C ILE A 52 -24.48 23.55 2.59
N ARG A 53 -25.49 23.94 1.82
CA ARG A 53 -25.78 23.29 0.52
C ARG A 53 -24.63 23.47 -0.48
N HIS A 54 -24.00 24.64 -0.54
CA HIS A 54 -22.86 24.86 -1.43
C HIS A 54 -21.64 24.03 -1.00
N GLY A 55 -21.33 24.03 0.30
CA GLY A 55 -20.22 23.23 0.82
C GLY A 55 -20.44 21.72 0.65
N LEU A 56 -21.65 21.22 0.93
CA LEU A 56 -22.00 19.81 0.70
C LEU A 56 -21.95 19.45 -0.78
N ALA A 57 -22.34 20.33 -1.70
CA ALA A 57 -22.23 20.08 -3.13
C ALA A 57 -20.76 19.83 -3.55
N VAL A 58 -19.83 20.66 -3.06
CA VAL A 58 -18.38 20.49 -3.31
C VAL A 58 -17.88 19.17 -2.71
N LEU A 59 -18.29 18.85 -1.48
CA LEU A 59 -17.86 17.62 -0.80
C LEU A 59 -18.39 16.35 -1.49
N VAL A 60 -19.64 16.34 -1.96
CA VAL A 60 -20.23 15.20 -2.68
C VAL A 60 -19.59 15.03 -4.06
N GLN A 61 -19.36 16.14 -4.78
CA GLN A 61 -18.69 16.15 -6.08
C GLN A 61 -17.31 15.48 -6.04
N ASN A 62 -16.56 15.71 -4.96
CA ASN A 62 -15.22 15.17 -4.76
C ASN A 62 -15.19 13.86 -3.95
N ASN A 63 -16.33 13.19 -3.75
CA ASN A 63 -16.44 11.94 -3.00
C ASN A 63 -15.88 12.02 -1.56
N LEU A 64 -15.96 13.20 -0.93
CA LEU A 64 -15.52 13.43 0.45
C LEU A 64 -16.62 13.13 1.46
N VAL A 65 -17.87 13.01 1.03
CA VAL A 65 -19.01 12.75 1.90
C VAL A 65 -19.91 11.69 1.28
N TYR A 66 -20.32 10.73 2.10
CA TYR A 66 -21.40 9.80 1.79
C TYR A 66 -22.74 10.43 2.16
N TYR A 67 -23.78 10.12 1.39
CA TYR A 67 -25.14 10.51 1.73
C TYR A 67 -26.06 9.29 1.72
N TYR A 68 -27.03 9.30 2.62
CA TYR A 68 -28.06 8.28 2.72
C TYR A 68 -29.42 8.96 2.79
N ILE A 69 -30.35 8.49 1.94
CA ILE A 69 -31.73 8.94 1.92
C ILE A 69 -32.56 7.81 2.50
N ASP A 70 -33.12 8.05 3.68
CA ASP A 70 -34.04 7.10 4.30
C ASP A 70 -35.31 7.00 3.46
N ASN A 71 -35.69 5.77 3.09
CA ASN A 71 -36.85 5.52 2.26
C ASN A 71 -38.17 5.86 2.98
N ASP A 72 -38.22 5.72 4.30
CA ASP A 72 -39.43 5.92 5.10
C ASP A 72 -39.62 7.40 5.44
N THR A 73 -38.59 8.02 6.02
CA THR A 73 -38.67 9.42 6.48
C THR A 73 -38.34 10.44 5.39
N LYS A 74 -37.75 10.01 4.27
CA LYS A 74 -37.19 10.89 3.20
C LYS A 74 -36.16 11.90 3.69
N VAL A 75 -35.61 11.71 4.89
CA VAL A 75 -34.55 12.56 5.44
C VAL A 75 -33.21 12.16 4.87
N THR A 76 -32.47 13.14 4.36
CA THR A 76 -31.09 12.93 3.90
C THR A 76 -30.10 13.16 5.04
N THR A 77 -29.23 12.19 5.26
CA THR A 77 -28.13 12.27 6.22
C THR A 77 -26.80 12.15 5.51
N TYR A 78 -25.78 12.76 6.08
CA TYR A 78 -24.43 12.85 5.52
C TYR A 78 -23.41 12.28 6.51
N ILE A 79 -22.38 11.59 6.00
CA ILE A 79 -21.25 11.04 6.76
C ILE A 79 -19.96 11.41 6.06
N ALA A 80 -18.93 11.83 6.81
CA ALA A 80 -17.61 12.11 6.26
C ALA A 80 -16.89 10.83 5.76
N ASN A 81 -16.30 10.91 4.58
CA ASN A 81 -15.41 9.88 4.03
C ASN A 81 -13.94 10.25 4.33
N SER A 82 -13.43 9.77 5.46
CA SER A 82 -12.04 10.04 5.89
C SER A 82 -11.00 9.42 4.97
N GLY A 83 -11.28 8.25 4.36
CA GLY A 83 -10.37 7.58 3.44
C GLY A 83 -10.12 8.41 2.18
N SER A 84 -11.20 8.87 1.53
CA SER A 84 -11.10 9.75 0.35
C SER A 84 -10.45 11.10 0.69
N ALA A 85 -10.78 11.68 1.85
CA ALA A 85 -10.16 12.92 2.29
C ALA A 85 -8.65 12.77 2.54
N TYR A 86 -8.21 11.65 3.13
CA TYR A 86 -6.78 11.38 3.30
C TYR A 86 -6.08 11.25 1.94
N ASN A 87 -6.70 10.59 0.96
CA ASN A 87 -6.11 10.37 -0.37
C ASN A 87 -5.80 11.66 -1.15
N LEU A 88 -6.31 12.83 -0.73
CA LEU A 88 -5.92 14.12 -1.28
C LEU A 88 -4.41 14.38 -1.16
N ILE A 89 -3.75 13.89 -0.10
CA ILE A 89 -2.31 14.04 0.08
C ILE A 89 -1.50 13.24 -0.97
N ARG A 90 -2.10 12.21 -1.56
CA ARG A 90 -1.43 11.27 -2.47
C ARG A 90 -1.51 11.66 -3.94
N VAL A 91 -2.26 12.71 -4.27
CA VAL A 91 -2.48 13.17 -5.65
C VAL A 91 -1.18 13.27 -6.43
N GLY A 92 -0.14 13.89 -5.86
CA GLY A 92 1.17 14.02 -6.53
C GLY A 92 1.83 12.68 -6.83
N LYS A 93 1.85 11.75 -5.86
CA LYS A 93 2.44 10.41 -6.03
C LYS A 93 1.68 9.56 -7.05
N ILE A 94 0.34 9.69 -7.07
CA ILE A 94 -0.50 8.96 -8.01
C ILE A 94 -0.28 9.51 -9.43
N LEU A 95 -0.18 10.82 -9.62
CA LEU A 95 0.11 11.42 -10.93
C LEU A 95 1.49 11.00 -11.46
N ASP A 96 2.52 11.00 -10.61
CA ASP A 96 3.86 10.50 -10.96
C ASP A 96 3.83 9.02 -11.35
N LEU A 97 3.08 8.20 -10.60
CA LEU A 97 2.89 6.79 -10.93
C LEU A 97 2.19 6.62 -12.28
N VAL A 98 1.10 7.34 -12.53
CA VAL A 98 0.35 7.25 -13.80
C VAL A 98 1.23 7.67 -14.97
N GLU A 99 2.01 8.74 -14.84
CA GLU A 99 2.96 9.19 -15.87
C GLU A 99 4.02 8.14 -16.17
N SER A 100 4.62 7.55 -15.14
CA SER A 100 5.70 6.57 -15.29
C SER A 100 5.24 5.24 -15.91
N VAL A 101 3.99 4.84 -15.65
CA VAL A 101 3.45 3.54 -16.10
C VAL A 101 2.66 3.65 -17.40
N TYR A 102 1.84 4.68 -17.57
CA TYR A 102 0.91 4.80 -18.69
C TYR A 102 1.29 5.90 -19.69
N GLY A 103 1.89 6.99 -19.21
CA GLY A 103 2.40 8.08 -20.04
C GLY A 103 1.80 9.45 -19.73
N ALA A 104 2.26 10.46 -20.46
CA ALA A 104 1.88 11.85 -20.24
C ALA A 104 0.42 12.16 -20.61
N ALA A 105 -0.14 11.50 -21.63
CA ALA A 105 -1.54 11.67 -22.03
C ALA A 105 -2.48 11.19 -20.92
N GLU A 106 -2.24 10.01 -20.35
CA GLU A 106 -3.02 9.48 -19.23
C GLU A 106 -2.90 10.33 -17.99
N LYS A 107 -1.70 10.84 -17.68
CA LYS A 107 -1.48 11.77 -16.57
C LYS A 107 -2.37 13.01 -16.70
N ASP A 108 -2.47 13.60 -17.90
CA ASP A 108 -3.25 14.80 -18.16
C ASP A 108 -4.77 14.57 -17.97
N VAL A 109 -5.29 13.46 -18.52
CA VAL A 109 -6.67 13.02 -18.30
C VAL A 109 -6.93 12.78 -16.81
N PHE A 110 -6.03 12.07 -16.15
CA PHE A 110 -6.16 11.72 -14.73
C PHE A 110 -6.12 12.96 -13.84
N GLN A 111 -5.25 13.93 -14.14
CA GLN A 111 -5.19 15.22 -13.45
C GLN A 111 -6.49 16.02 -13.64
N SER A 112 -7.06 16.01 -14.84
CA SER A 112 -8.35 16.66 -15.12
C SER A 112 -9.49 16.02 -14.31
N LEU A 113 -9.52 14.68 -14.22
CA LEU A 113 -10.49 13.95 -13.41
C LEU A 113 -10.34 14.23 -11.91
N LEU A 114 -9.12 14.35 -11.40
CA LEU A 114 -8.87 14.73 -9.99
C LEU A 114 -9.41 16.12 -9.66
N LEU A 115 -9.25 17.08 -10.58
CA LEU A 115 -9.71 18.46 -10.39
C LEU A 115 -11.24 18.58 -10.43
N TRP A 116 -11.90 17.83 -11.32
CA TRP A 116 -13.35 17.88 -11.46
C TRP A 116 -14.09 16.96 -10.49
N GLY A 117 -13.40 15.94 -9.94
CA GLY A 117 -13.98 14.91 -9.09
C GLY A 117 -14.76 13.88 -9.92
N GLN A 118 -15.96 14.25 -10.35
CA GLN A 118 -16.87 13.39 -11.11
C GLN A 118 -17.32 14.10 -12.38
N THR A 119 -17.27 13.44 -13.52
CA THR A 119 -17.64 14.06 -14.79
C THR A 119 -18.32 13.07 -15.71
N LYS A 120 -19.21 13.56 -16.57
CA LYS A 120 -19.72 12.75 -17.67
C LYS A 120 -18.65 12.63 -18.75
N VAL A 121 -18.61 11.48 -19.43
CA VAL A 121 -17.74 11.27 -20.60
C VAL A 121 -17.95 12.38 -21.65
N ALA A 122 -19.21 12.76 -21.93
CA ALA A 122 -19.49 13.85 -22.86
C ALA A 122 -18.89 15.20 -22.44
N GLN A 123 -18.86 15.50 -21.14
CA GLN A 123 -18.35 16.77 -20.62
C GLN A 123 -16.82 16.83 -20.73
N ILE A 124 -16.12 15.74 -20.40
CA ILE A 124 -14.66 15.69 -20.57
C ILE A 124 -14.28 15.74 -22.05
N THR A 125 -14.98 15.02 -22.92
CA THR A 125 -14.71 15.08 -24.36
C THR A 125 -14.91 16.49 -24.92
N ALA A 126 -15.99 17.17 -24.55
CA ALA A 126 -16.25 18.54 -25.00
C ALA A 126 -15.20 19.54 -24.50
N ALA A 127 -14.75 19.41 -23.25
CA ALA A 127 -13.72 20.29 -22.69
C ALA A 127 -12.36 20.12 -23.40
N TYR A 128 -11.96 18.89 -23.70
CA TYR A 128 -10.73 18.62 -24.45
C TYR A 128 -10.85 19.04 -25.91
N ASP A 129 -12.00 18.83 -26.56
CA ASP A 129 -12.25 19.32 -27.92
C ASP A 129 -12.11 20.86 -27.99
N GLU A 130 -12.67 21.58 -27.01
CA GLU A 130 -12.48 23.02 -26.93
C GLU A 130 -11.01 23.43 -26.72
N GLN A 131 -10.27 22.71 -25.89
CA GLN A 131 -8.84 22.97 -25.67
C GLN A 131 -8.01 22.74 -26.94
N ILE A 132 -8.28 21.64 -27.67
CA ILE A 132 -7.63 21.32 -28.94
C ILE A 132 -7.94 22.41 -29.97
N GLN A 133 -9.21 22.80 -30.12
CA GLN A 133 -9.61 23.86 -31.06
C GLN A 133 -8.96 25.22 -30.73
N ARG A 134 -8.81 25.56 -29.46
CA ARG A 134 -8.12 26.80 -29.05
C ARG A 134 -6.64 26.75 -29.41
N HIS A 135 -5.98 25.63 -29.16
CA HIS A 135 -4.57 25.42 -29.51
C HIS A 135 -4.35 25.48 -31.03
N ASP A 136 -5.21 24.82 -31.81
CA ASP A 136 -5.14 24.82 -33.28
C ASP A 136 -5.35 26.21 -33.87
N LYS A 137 -6.24 27.03 -33.28
CA LYS A 137 -6.42 28.44 -33.69
C LYS A 137 -5.17 29.28 -33.41
N LEU A 138 -4.52 29.08 -32.26
CA LEU A 138 -3.28 29.79 -31.90
C LEU A 138 -2.13 29.42 -32.85
N MET A 139 -1.99 28.13 -33.18
CA MET A 139 -0.95 27.65 -34.12
C MET A 139 -1.26 28.02 -35.57
N GLY A 140 -2.52 27.96 -35.99
CA GLY A 140 -2.97 28.30 -37.35
C GLY A 140 -2.93 29.81 -37.65
N SER A 141 -3.07 30.66 -36.63
CA SER A 141 -2.95 32.13 -36.77
C SER A 141 -1.51 32.60 -37.05
N GLY A 142 -0.50 31.75 -36.89
CA GLY A 142 0.91 32.06 -37.21
C GLY A 142 1.29 31.88 -38.68
N SER A 143 0.42 31.30 -39.52
CA SER A 143 0.76 30.92 -40.91
C SER A 143 0.33 31.93 -41.98
N ALA A 144 -0.12 33.15 -41.61
CA ALA A 144 -0.61 34.17 -42.54
C ALA A 144 0.24 35.46 -42.59
N ALA A 145 1.50 35.44 -42.13
CA ALA A 145 2.38 36.60 -42.25
C ALA A 145 3.85 36.19 -42.52
N GLY A 146 4.29 36.37 -43.77
CA GLY A 146 5.66 36.80 -44.08
C GLY A 146 6.71 35.73 -44.35
N ASN A 147 6.99 35.52 -45.63
CA ASN A 147 8.34 35.23 -46.12
C ASN A 147 9.32 36.26 -45.53
N LEU A 148 10.18 35.90 -44.57
CA LEU A 148 11.46 36.60 -44.32
C LEU A 148 12.48 35.66 -43.64
N ALA A 149 13.58 35.46 -44.36
CA ALA A 149 14.97 35.25 -43.95
C ALA A 149 15.34 34.24 -42.85
N ASN A 150 16.15 33.25 -43.25
CA ASN A 150 17.00 32.42 -42.40
C ASN A 150 17.84 33.28 -41.44
N GLY A 151 17.58 33.15 -40.15
CA GLY A 151 18.44 33.61 -39.06
C GLY A 151 18.64 32.46 -38.08
N ASP A 152 19.85 31.91 -38.07
CA ASP A 152 20.32 30.93 -37.09
C ASP A 152 20.49 31.65 -35.75
N GLY A 153 19.56 31.39 -34.83
CA GLY A 153 19.49 32.05 -33.53
C GLY A 153 18.86 31.10 -32.53
N HIS A 154 19.69 30.42 -31.75
CA HIS A 154 19.30 29.68 -30.56
C HIS A 154 18.65 30.66 -29.56
N VAL A 155 17.33 30.78 -29.61
CA VAL A 155 16.53 31.42 -28.57
C VAL A 155 15.81 30.29 -27.86
N GLU A 156 16.32 29.89 -26.69
CA GLU A 156 15.56 29.11 -25.71
C GLU A 156 14.45 30.00 -25.15
N GLY A 157 13.40 30.18 -25.95
CA GLY A 157 12.13 30.73 -25.53
C GLY A 157 11.13 29.58 -25.44
N ASP A 158 10.55 29.41 -24.26
CA ASP A 158 9.51 28.46 -23.87
C ASP A 158 8.57 28.13 -25.06
N SER A 159 8.91 27.09 -25.82
CA SER A 159 8.11 26.64 -26.96
C SER A 159 6.75 26.24 -26.41
N ALA A 160 5.68 26.81 -26.96
CA ALA A 160 4.30 26.47 -26.65
C ALA A 160 4.19 24.99 -26.30
N LYS A 161 3.93 24.67 -25.02
CA LYS A 161 3.85 23.27 -24.55
C LYS A 161 2.89 22.53 -25.46
N SER A 162 3.42 21.60 -26.26
CA SER A 162 2.59 20.70 -27.08
C SER A 162 1.53 20.11 -26.16
N LEU A 163 0.27 20.18 -26.57
CA LEU A 163 -0.80 19.47 -25.86
C LEU A 163 -0.40 17.99 -25.69
N ALA A 164 -0.61 17.46 -24.48
CA ALA A 164 -0.40 16.05 -24.20
C ALA A 164 -1.40 15.18 -24.98
N ILE A 165 -2.60 15.71 -25.23
CA ILE A 165 -3.64 15.10 -26.04
C ILE A 165 -3.93 16.00 -27.24
N LYS A 166 -3.72 15.46 -28.44
CA LYS A 166 -3.84 16.21 -29.71
C LYS A 166 -5.15 15.96 -30.43
N SER A 167 -5.84 14.87 -30.09
CA SER A 167 -7.08 14.47 -30.76
C SER A 167 -8.07 13.80 -29.80
N ILE A 168 -9.35 13.81 -30.18
CA ILE A 168 -10.40 13.10 -29.42
C ILE A 168 -10.18 11.59 -29.44
N ASP A 169 -9.60 11.04 -30.51
CA ASP A 169 -9.28 9.61 -30.59
C ASP A 169 -8.20 9.22 -29.58
N GLU A 170 -7.17 10.07 -29.41
CA GLU A 170 -6.14 9.91 -28.39
C GLU A 170 -6.71 10.01 -26.97
N LEU A 171 -7.66 10.94 -26.73
CA LEU A 171 -8.40 11.01 -25.47
C LEU A 171 -9.18 9.72 -25.18
N ASN A 172 -9.90 9.20 -26.18
CA ASN A 172 -10.69 7.98 -26.04
C ASN A 172 -9.78 6.76 -25.78
N ALA A 173 -8.63 6.69 -26.44
CA ALA A 173 -7.64 5.65 -26.20
C ALA A 173 -7.05 5.74 -24.78
N ALA A 174 -6.71 6.94 -24.30
CA ALA A 174 -6.22 7.16 -22.95
C ALA A 174 -7.25 6.78 -21.88
N LEU A 175 -8.50 7.21 -22.05
CA LEU A 175 -9.62 6.81 -21.18
C LEU A 175 -9.83 5.29 -21.20
N GLY A 176 -9.77 4.66 -22.38
CA GLY A 176 -9.88 3.21 -22.54
C GLY A 176 -8.81 2.47 -21.73
N ARG A 177 -7.54 2.87 -21.85
CA ARG A 177 -6.42 2.29 -21.09
C ARG A 177 -6.59 2.46 -19.58
N LEU A 178 -7.01 3.63 -19.13
CA LEU A 178 -7.26 3.90 -17.70
C LEU A 178 -8.41 3.06 -17.13
N VAL A 179 -9.47 2.81 -17.90
CA VAL A 179 -10.57 1.92 -17.49
C VAL A 179 -10.13 0.45 -17.49
N GLU A 180 -9.35 0.01 -18.48
CA GLU A 180 -8.81 -1.36 -18.52
C GLU A 180 -7.91 -1.67 -17.31
N ALA A 181 -7.14 -0.67 -16.89
CA ALA A 181 -6.30 -0.69 -15.69
C ALA A 181 -7.08 -0.59 -14.36
N GLU A 182 -8.40 -0.36 -14.41
CA GLU A 182 -9.27 -0.09 -13.25
C GLU A 182 -8.94 1.19 -12.48
N LEU A 183 -8.16 2.11 -13.05
CA LEU A 183 -7.85 3.40 -12.44
C LEU A 183 -9.02 4.40 -12.54
N VAL A 184 -9.88 4.20 -13.54
CA VAL A 184 -11.12 4.96 -13.75
C VAL A 184 -12.31 4.01 -13.72
N GLU A 185 -13.35 4.38 -12.99
CA GLU A 185 -14.56 3.58 -12.79
C GLU A 185 -15.83 4.38 -13.09
N ALA A 186 -16.94 3.68 -13.32
CA ALA A 186 -18.25 4.31 -13.46
C ALA A 186 -18.87 4.63 -12.11
N VAL A 187 -19.46 5.82 -11.99
CA VAL A 187 -20.21 6.23 -10.81
C VAL A 187 -21.60 5.60 -10.85
N THR A 188 -21.96 4.87 -9.79
CA THR A 188 -23.29 4.30 -9.58
C THR A 188 -24.01 5.00 -8.43
N ALA A 189 -25.33 4.87 -8.34
CA ALA A 189 -26.08 5.45 -7.21
C ALA A 189 -25.63 4.89 -5.83
N VAL A 190 -25.10 3.67 -5.81
CA VAL A 190 -24.58 3.03 -4.59
C VAL A 190 -23.18 3.55 -4.22
N SER A 191 -22.47 4.17 -5.17
CA SER A 191 -21.11 4.70 -4.99
C SER A 191 -20.99 5.83 -3.97
N PHE A 192 -22.12 6.39 -3.54
CA PHE A 192 -22.22 7.46 -2.53
C PHE A 192 -22.72 6.97 -1.17
N ARG A 193 -23.03 5.68 -1.03
CA ARG A 193 -23.44 5.09 0.24
C ARG A 193 -22.20 4.69 1.03
N SER A 194 -22.29 4.79 2.35
CA SER A 194 -21.26 4.21 3.20
C SER A 194 -21.31 2.67 3.08
N PRO A 195 -20.18 1.96 3.25
CA PRO A 195 -20.18 0.49 3.24
C PRO A 195 -21.13 -0.12 4.28
N GLU A 196 -21.26 0.53 5.45
CA GLU A 196 -22.17 0.12 6.51
C GLU A 196 -23.65 0.25 6.10
N ASP A 197 -24.01 1.31 5.38
CA ASP A 197 -25.38 1.51 4.89
C ASP A 197 -25.69 0.57 3.74
N ALA A 198 -24.77 0.42 2.77
CA ALA A 198 -24.94 -0.52 1.68
C ALA A 198 -25.13 -1.96 2.18
N TYR A 199 -24.38 -2.36 3.21
CA TYR A 199 -24.56 -3.67 3.85
C TYR A 199 -25.96 -3.83 4.43
N LYS A 200 -26.43 -2.85 5.22
CA LYS A 200 -27.75 -2.90 5.86
C LYS A 200 -28.89 -2.94 4.83
N ASP A 201 -28.80 -2.12 3.79
CA ASP A 201 -29.79 -2.11 2.72
C ASP A 201 -29.91 -3.47 2.04
N ILE A 202 -28.77 -4.10 1.72
CA ILE A 202 -28.73 -5.41 1.09
C ILE A 202 -29.26 -6.48 2.06
N GLU A 203 -28.88 -6.41 3.33
CA GLU A 203 -29.35 -7.30 4.38
C GLU A 203 -30.88 -7.27 4.50
N GLU A 204 -31.46 -6.07 4.65
CA GLU A 204 -32.90 -5.86 4.75
C GLU A 204 -33.64 -6.30 3.48
N ASP A 205 -33.10 -6.01 2.30
CA ASP A 205 -33.65 -6.44 1.02
C ASP A 205 -33.69 -7.97 0.90
N ILE A 206 -32.64 -8.67 1.35
CA ILE A 206 -32.59 -10.14 1.31
C ILE A 206 -33.59 -10.72 2.31
N LEU A 207 -33.63 -10.21 3.54
CA LEU A 207 -34.57 -10.68 4.57
C LEU A 207 -36.02 -10.51 4.10
N ARG A 208 -36.34 -9.35 3.52
CA ARG A 208 -37.70 -9.05 3.05
C ARG A 208 -38.14 -9.92 1.88
N ASN A 209 -37.25 -10.15 0.91
CA ASN A 209 -37.62 -10.82 -0.35
C ASN A 209 -37.46 -12.33 -0.31
N TYR A 210 -36.49 -12.86 0.46
CA TYR A 210 -36.15 -14.29 0.47
C TYR A 210 -36.47 -14.98 1.81
N PHE A 211 -36.47 -14.25 2.93
CA PHE A 211 -36.69 -14.84 4.27
C PHE A 211 -37.81 -14.15 5.07
N PRO A 212 -39.07 -14.15 4.57
CA PRO A 212 -40.18 -13.47 5.23
C PRO A 212 -40.52 -14.03 6.61
N ASN A 213 -40.17 -15.31 6.88
CA ASN A 213 -40.39 -15.99 8.15
C ASN A 213 -39.13 -16.11 9.03
N SER A 214 -38.15 -15.22 8.80
CA SER A 214 -36.80 -15.22 9.38
C SER A 214 -35.94 -16.40 8.94
N VAL A 215 -34.63 -16.26 9.13
CA VAL A 215 -33.61 -17.26 8.76
C VAL A 215 -33.68 -18.43 9.74
N ARG A 216 -34.09 -19.62 9.27
CA ARG A 216 -34.27 -20.82 10.12
C ARG A 216 -33.30 -21.94 9.73
N GLY A 217 -32.72 -22.57 10.76
CA GLY A 217 -31.81 -23.72 10.62
C GLY A 217 -30.43 -23.35 10.05
N GLN A 218 -29.49 -24.30 10.08
CA GLN A 218 -28.13 -24.08 9.56
C GLN A 218 -28.14 -23.81 8.05
N ARG A 219 -28.87 -24.63 7.29
CA ARG A 219 -29.03 -24.47 5.84
C ARG A 219 -29.59 -23.09 5.43
N GLY A 220 -30.52 -22.55 6.22
CA GLY A 220 -31.06 -21.21 5.97
C GLY A 220 -30.03 -20.11 6.24
N LYS A 221 -29.19 -20.26 7.27
CA LYS A 221 -28.07 -19.34 7.55
C LYS A 221 -27.03 -19.37 6.43
N ASP A 222 -26.68 -20.56 5.96
CA ASP A 222 -25.71 -20.73 4.87
C ASP A 222 -26.25 -20.11 3.57
N GLU A 223 -27.54 -20.31 3.26
CA GLU A 223 -28.18 -19.70 2.08
C GLU A 223 -28.26 -18.18 2.18
N PHE A 224 -28.63 -17.65 3.35
CA PHE A 224 -28.66 -16.21 3.61
C PHE A 224 -27.28 -15.59 3.40
N ALA A 225 -26.24 -16.19 3.97
CA ALA A 225 -24.89 -15.68 3.87
C ALA A 225 -24.32 -15.77 2.44
N ARG A 226 -24.66 -16.83 1.69
CA ARG A 226 -24.33 -16.94 0.27
C ARG A 226 -25.00 -15.86 -0.58
N LEU A 227 -26.29 -15.58 -0.35
CA LEU A 227 -27.00 -14.52 -1.06
C LEU A 227 -26.45 -13.13 -0.71
N LEU A 228 -26.13 -12.92 0.57
CA LEU A 228 -25.55 -11.66 1.07
C LEU A 228 -24.18 -11.40 0.46
N SER A 229 -23.27 -12.37 0.52
CA SER A 229 -21.93 -12.27 -0.09
C SER A 229 -22.03 -12.05 -1.60
N GLN A 230 -22.90 -12.77 -2.31
CA GLN A 230 -23.12 -12.56 -3.75
C GLN A 230 -23.60 -11.14 -4.07
N ARG A 231 -24.63 -10.63 -3.37
CA ARG A 231 -25.14 -9.27 -3.58
C ARG A 231 -24.11 -8.19 -3.25
N LEU A 232 -23.32 -8.39 -2.19
CA LEU A 232 -22.22 -7.50 -1.84
C LEU A 232 -21.16 -7.47 -2.95
N ARG A 233 -20.80 -8.62 -3.53
CA ARG A 233 -19.89 -8.69 -4.71
C ARG A 233 -20.46 -7.95 -5.91
N ASP A 234 -21.74 -8.13 -6.21
CA ASP A 234 -22.38 -7.46 -7.36
C ASP A 234 -22.35 -5.93 -7.21
N VAL A 235 -22.64 -5.42 -6.02
CA VAL A 235 -22.59 -3.97 -5.72
C VAL A 235 -21.17 -3.44 -5.81
N ARG A 236 -20.22 -4.18 -5.24
CA ARG A 236 -18.79 -3.87 -5.25
C ARG A 236 -18.21 -3.83 -6.66
N ASP A 237 -18.61 -4.76 -7.52
CA ASP A 237 -18.08 -4.90 -8.89
C ASP A 237 -18.91 -4.09 -9.92
N ALA A 238 -19.99 -3.42 -9.49
CA ALA A 238 -20.82 -2.58 -10.36
C ALA A 238 -20.07 -1.39 -11.00
N PRO A 239 -19.20 -0.64 -10.28
CA PRO A 239 -18.39 0.43 -10.87
C PRO A 239 -17.44 -0.05 -11.98
N LEU A 240 -17.01 -1.33 -11.92
CA LEU A 240 -16.15 -1.99 -12.92
C LEU A 240 -16.91 -2.44 -14.18
N SER A 241 -18.18 -2.07 -14.32
CA SER A 241 -19.01 -2.40 -15.48
C SER A 241 -18.41 -1.93 -16.80
N LEU A 242 -17.69 -0.81 -16.82
CA LEU A 242 -17.01 -0.31 -18.02
C LEU A 242 -15.88 -1.25 -18.47
N LYS A 243 -15.02 -1.70 -17.56
CA LYS A 243 -13.97 -2.68 -17.87
C LYS A 243 -14.54 -3.96 -18.47
N ARG A 244 -15.63 -4.50 -17.89
CA ARG A 244 -16.31 -5.68 -18.44
C ARG A 244 -16.82 -5.44 -19.86
N LYS A 245 -17.41 -4.28 -20.13
CA LYS A 245 -17.89 -3.90 -21.48
C LYS A 245 -16.73 -3.76 -22.47
N LEU A 246 -15.62 -3.14 -22.05
CA LEU A 246 -14.42 -3.01 -22.89
C LEU A 246 -13.85 -4.39 -23.27
N GLN A 247 -13.71 -5.29 -22.30
CA GLN A 247 -13.21 -6.65 -22.55
C GLN A 247 -14.13 -7.48 -23.45
N GLN A 248 -15.44 -7.35 -23.30
CA GLN A 248 -16.42 -8.00 -24.19
C GLN A 248 -16.29 -7.49 -25.63
N ASN A 249 -16.15 -6.18 -25.82
CA ASN A 249 -16.03 -5.57 -27.14
C ASN A 249 -14.66 -5.84 -27.80
N GLY A 250 -13.57 -5.85 -27.03
CA GLY A 250 -12.22 -6.17 -27.52
C GLY A 250 -12.06 -7.66 -27.91
N SER A 251 -12.86 -8.56 -27.35
CA SER A 251 -12.91 -9.96 -27.78
C SER A 251 -13.63 -10.12 -29.13
N ALA A 252 -14.62 -9.27 -29.43
CA ALA A 252 -15.37 -9.31 -30.68
C ALA A 252 -14.54 -8.88 -31.91
N THR A 253 -13.59 -7.96 -31.76
CA THR A 253 -12.72 -7.49 -32.85
C THR A 253 -11.67 -8.53 -33.28
N LYS A 254 -11.31 -9.50 -32.43
CA LYS A 254 -10.45 -10.64 -32.80
C LYS A 254 -11.09 -11.60 -33.82
N ARG A 255 -12.39 -11.46 -34.12
CA ARG A 255 -13.09 -12.26 -35.15
C ARG A 255 -13.18 -11.60 -36.53
N ARG A 256 -12.47 -10.49 -36.80
CA ARG A 256 -12.39 -9.96 -38.16
C ARG A 256 -11.29 -10.68 -38.95
N LYS A 257 -11.70 -11.75 -39.63
CA LYS A 257 -10.91 -12.58 -40.54
C LYS A 257 -10.12 -11.68 -41.52
N LEU A 258 -8.79 -11.74 -41.45
CA LEU A 258 -7.91 -11.15 -42.45
C LEU A 258 -8.10 -11.94 -43.76
N THR A 259 -8.70 -11.31 -44.77
CA THR A 259 -8.63 -11.75 -46.16
C THR A 259 -7.67 -10.81 -46.89
N ASN A 260 -6.60 -11.41 -47.43
CA ASN A 260 -5.43 -10.81 -48.10
C ASN A 260 -4.31 -10.26 -47.20
N GLY A 261 -3.16 -10.94 -47.33
CA GLY A 261 -1.94 -10.68 -46.59
C GLY A 261 -1.11 -9.55 -47.18
N ASN A 262 -0.60 -8.73 -46.27
CA ASN A 262 0.75 -8.16 -46.25
C ASN A 262 0.87 -7.42 -44.92
N ALA A 263 1.50 -8.04 -43.92
CA ALA A 263 1.81 -7.38 -42.65
C ALA A 263 3.34 -7.33 -42.49
N VAL A 264 3.86 -6.11 -42.49
CA VAL A 264 5.21 -5.77 -42.04
C VAL A 264 5.17 -5.79 -40.50
N ASN A 265 6.21 -6.31 -39.86
CA ASN A 265 6.35 -6.33 -38.39
C ASN A 265 6.42 -4.90 -37.84
N GLY A 266 5.27 -4.34 -37.48
CA GLY A 266 5.11 -3.15 -36.66
C GLY A 266 4.53 -3.53 -35.30
N VAL A 267 5.01 -2.86 -34.25
CA VAL A 267 4.47 -2.95 -32.89
C VAL A 267 2.95 -2.77 -32.96
N HIS A 268 2.23 -3.81 -32.53
CA HIS A 268 0.77 -3.81 -32.48
C HIS A 268 0.30 -2.81 -31.41
N ASP A 269 0.17 -1.53 -31.77
CA ASP A 269 -0.68 -0.59 -31.02
C ASP A 269 -2.13 -1.00 -31.27
N SER A 270 -2.57 -2.01 -30.53
CA SER A 270 -3.95 -2.49 -30.55
C SER A 270 -4.79 -1.68 -29.56
N GLY A 271 -4.62 -0.35 -29.56
CA GLY A 271 -5.53 0.57 -28.91
C GLY A 271 -6.88 0.45 -29.60
N SER A 272 -7.76 -0.37 -29.03
CA SER A 272 -9.15 -0.42 -29.46
C SER A 272 -9.72 0.99 -29.34
N ASN A 273 -10.12 1.59 -30.48
CA ASN A 273 -10.92 2.82 -30.55
C ASN A 273 -12.30 2.58 -29.92
N LEU A 274 -12.34 2.35 -28.61
CA LEU A 274 -13.54 2.07 -27.84
C LEU A 274 -14.02 3.38 -27.23
N VAL A 275 -15.01 3.96 -27.89
CA VAL A 275 -15.70 5.17 -27.40
C VAL A 275 -16.56 4.78 -26.20
N LEU A 276 -16.23 5.32 -25.03
CA LEU A 276 -17.04 5.15 -23.82
C LEU A 276 -18.40 5.85 -24.02
N PRO A 277 -19.51 5.32 -23.46
CA PRO A 277 -20.81 5.94 -23.65
C PRO A 277 -20.86 7.37 -23.05
N PRO A 278 -21.37 8.37 -23.78
CA PRO A 278 -21.27 9.79 -23.40
C PRO A 278 -21.97 10.16 -22.08
N GLU A 279 -23.06 9.45 -21.75
CA GLU A 279 -23.87 9.73 -20.55
C GLU A 279 -23.30 9.13 -19.25
N VAL A 280 -22.30 8.26 -19.35
CA VAL A 280 -21.72 7.62 -18.15
C VAL A 280 -20.93 8.66 -17.37
N CYS A 281 -21.20 8.73 -16.07
CA CYS A 281 -20.39 9.49 -15.12
C CYS A 281 -19.20 8.63 -14.69
N ILE A 282 -17.99 9.19 -14.77
CA ILE A 282 -16.74 8.53 -14.42
C ILE A 282 -16.05 9.25 -13.27
N ARG A 283 -15.29 8.49 -12.48
CA ARG A 283 -14.42 8.99 -11.41
C ARG A 283 -13.17 8.13 -11.27
N ILE A 284 -12.23 8.60 -10.47
CA ILE A 284 -11.01 7.85 -10.13
C ILE A 284 -11.31 6.77 -9.10
N ASN A 285 -10.81 5.57 -9.37
CA ASN A 285 -10.84 4.47 -8.42
C ASN A 285 -9.65 4.58 -7.45
N GLN A 286 -9.93 5.08 -6.25
CA GLN A 286 -8.91 5.24 -5.22
C GLN A 286 -8.39 3.89 -4.69
N GLU A 287 -9.22 2.84 -4.63
CA GLU A 287 -8.79 1.51 -4.15
C GLU A 287 -7.71 0.93 -5.06
N LYS A 288 -7.89 1.04 -6.38
CA LYS A 288 -6.89 0.57 -7.33
C LYS A 288 -5.61 1.39 -7.28
N CYS A 289 -5.73 2.72 -7.09
CA CYS A 289 -4.55 3.57 -6.87
C CYS A 289 -3.74 3.12 -5.65
N MET A 290 -4.41 2.66 -4.58
CA MET A 290 -3.73 2.11 -3.40
C MET A 290 -2.96 0.83 -3.69
N VAL A 291 -3.50 -0.06 -4.52
CA VAL A 291 -2.79 -1.28 -4.97
C VAL A 291 -1.51 -0.92 -5.72
N GLU A 292 -1.56 0.06 -6.62
CA GLU A 292 -0.37 0.48 -7.36
C GLU A 292 0.67 1.17 -6.46
N LEU A 293 0.25 1.99 -5.49
CA LEU A 293 1.14 2.59 -4.50
C LEU A 293 1.79 1.53 -3.59
N ARG A 294 1.03 0.50 -3.17
CA ARG A 294 1.58 -0.65 -2.43
C ARG A 294 2.69 -1.32 -3.21
N ASN A 295 2.44 -1.62 -4.48
CA ASN A 295 3.43 -2.28 -5.33
C ASN A 295 4.70 -1.43 -5.46
N LYS A 296 4.57 -0.11 -5.68
CA LYS A 296 5.71 0.81 -5.72
C LYS A 296 6.52 0.76 -4.40
N ARG A 297 5.85 0.75 -3.25
CA ARG A 297 6.52 0.63 -1.94
C ARG A 297 7.21 -0.71 -1.75
N LEU A 298 6.57 -1.83 -2.14
CA LEU A 298 7.14 -3.16 -2.02
C LEU A 298 8.37 -3.34 -2.93
N VAL A 299 8.34 -2.79 -4.14
CA VAL A 299 9.51 -2.76 -5.06
C VAL A 299 10.65 -1.96 -4.44
N GLN A 300 10.36 -0.79 -3.87
CA GLN A 300 11.37 0.00 -3.18
C GLN A 300 11.99 -0.77 -1.99
N ALA A 301 11.16 -1.44 -1.19
CA ALA A 301 11.65 -2.26 -0.07
C ALA A 301 12.55 -3.41 -0.54
N ALA A 302 12.22 -4.05 -1.67
CA ALA A 302 13.08 -5.08 -2.28
C ALA A 302 14.40 -4.50 -2.82
N SER A 303 14.35 -3.30 -3.38
CA SER A 303 15.53 -2.57 -3.86
C SER A 303 16.48 -2.21 -2.73
N ASP A 304 15.95 -1.70 -1.61
CA ASP A 304 16.73 -1.30 -0.45
C ASP A 304 17.39 -2.50 0.26
N LEU A 305 16.75 -3.67 0.22
CA LEU A 305 17.22 -4.87 0.92
C LEU A 305 18.16 -5.76 0.08
N ILE A 306 17.83 -5.98 -1.20
CA ILE A 306 18.52 -6.97 -2.05
C ILE A 306 19.26 -6.28 -3.20
N GLY A 307 18.62 -5.30 -3.84
CA GLY A 307 19.21 -4.51 -4.92
C GLY A 307 18.26 -4.26 -6.10
N GLU A 308 18.62 -3.27 -6.92
CA GLU A 308 17.81 -2.76 -8.03
C GLU A 308 17.44 -3.81 -9.10
N PRO A 309 18.36 -4.67 -9.60
CA PRO A 309 17.99 -5.66 -10.62
C PRO A 309 16.95 -6.67 -10.12
N THR A 310 17.05 -7.08 -8.84
CA THR A 310 16.07 -7.95 -8.19
C THR A 310 14.72 -7.26 -8.03
N ALA A 311 14.74 -5.97 -7.68
CA ALA A 311 13.53 -5.17 -7.54
C ALA A 311 12.78 -5.00 -8.87
N GLU A 312 13.49 -4.87 -10.00
CA GLU A 312 12.85 -4.82 -11.33
C GLU A 312 12.17 -6.13 -11.71
N VAL A 313 12.79 -7.28 -11.41
CA VAL A 313 12.15 -8.60 -11.59
C VAL A 313 10.90 -8.71 -10.72
N TYR A 314 10.97 -8.24 -9.48
CA TYR A 314 9.84 -8.21 -8.56
C TYR A 314 8.71 -7.27 -9.03
N ALA A 315 9.05 -6.12 -9.61
CA ALA A 315 8.09 -5.17 -10.16
C ALA A 315 7.27 -5.79 -11.30
N VAL A 316 7.91 -6.57 -12.18
CA VAL A 316 7.21 -7.30 -13.25
C VAL A 316 6.27 -8.35 -12.68
N LEU A 317 6.71 -9.11 -11.67
CA LEU A 317 5.85 -10.09 -10.99
C LEU A 317 4.61 -9.41 -10.38
N LEU A 318 4.79 -8.32 -9.63
CA LEU A 318 3.71 -7.57 -9.02
C LEU A 318 2.75 -6.99 -10.07
N HIS A 319 3.26 -6.43 -11.17
CA HIS A 319 2.43 -5.91 -12.26
C HIS A 319 1.54 -7.01 -12.86
N LEU A 320 2.07 -8.21 -13.06
CA LEU A 320 1.30 -9.34 -13.60
C LEU A 320 0.23 -9.85 -12.61
N LEU A 321 0.54 -9.92 -11.32
CA LEU A 321 -0.43 -10.27 -10.28
C LEU A 321 -1.55 -9.21 -10.19
N CYS A 322 -1.21 -7.93 -10.26
CA CYS A 322 -2.14 -6.84 -10.01
C CYS A 322 -3.18 -6.61 -11.11
N LYS A 323 -3.04 -7.27 -12.27
CA LYS A 323 -4.11 -7.32 -13.29
C LYS A 323 -5.41 -7.94 -12.76
N ARG A 324 -5.31 -8.78 -11.71
CA ARG A 324 -6.44 -9.47 -11.06
C ARG A 324 -6.70 -8.98 -9.63
N ILE A 325 -5.94 -8.01 -9.13
CA ILE A 325 -6.09 -7.45 -7.77
C ILE A 325 -6.60 -6.01 -7.89
N SER A 326 -7.82 -5.77 -7.42
CA SER A 326 -8.46 -4.46 -7.43
C SER A 326 -8.29 -3.68 -6.12
N ARG A 327 -8.01 -4.37 -5.00
CA ARG A 327 -7.93 -3.79 -3.64
C ARG A 327 -6.76 -4.37 -2.84
N CYS A 328 -6.25 -3.63 -1.85
CA CYS A 328 -5.20 -4.13 -0.94
C CYS A 328 -5.78 -5.07 0.12
N HIS A 329 -6.88 -4.65 0.76
CA HIS A 329 -7.56 -5.41 1.80
C HIS A 329 -8.78 -6.13 1.26
N GLY A 330 -8.86 -7.43 1.50
CA GLY A 330 -10.09 -8.20 1.34
C GLY A 330 -11.20 -7.71 2.26
N ASP A 331 -12.47 -7.91 1.87
CA ASP A 331 -13.59 -7.76 2.79
C ASP A 331 -13.97 -9.15 3.32
N PRO A 332 -13.71 -9.46 4.61
CA PRO A 332 -14.03 -10.77 5.18
C PRO A 332 -15.50 -11.15 4.97
N ARG A 333 -16.41 -10.17 5.00
CA ARG A 333 -17.86 -10.40 4.81
C ARG A 333 -18.20 -10.91 3.40
N ILE A 334 -17.30 -10.72 2.45
CA ILE A 334 -17.47 -11.06 1.05
C ILE A 334 -16.67 -12.31 0.68
N GLU A 335 -15.51 -12.51 1.29
CA GLU A 335 -14.51 -13.50 0.86
C GLU A 335 -14.67 -14.84 1.59
N ASP A 336 -15.16 -14.86 2.84
CA ASP A 336 -15.25 -16.05 3.71
C ASP A 336 -16.10 -17.25 3.19
N TYR A 337 -16.90 -17.12 2.12
CA TYR A 337 -17.91 -18.13 1.71
C TYR A 337 -17.57 -18.98 0.47
N ASP A 338 -16.62 -18.58 -0.39
CA ASP A 338 -16.26 -19.32 -1.62
C ASP A 338 -14.77 -19.75 -1.66
N ASP A 339 -14.06 -19.64 -0.53
CA ASP A 339 -12.61 -19.59 -0.52
C ASP A 339 -11.90 -20.94 -0.72
N GLU A 340 -12.58 -22.09 -0.67
CA GLU A 340 -11.92 -23.38 -0.97
C GLU A 340 -11.38 -23.43 -2.42
N ASP A 341 -12.02 -22.76 -3.37
CA ASP A 341 -11.57 -22.71 -4.77
C ASP A 341 -10.66 -21.52 -5.10
N PHE A 342 -10.72 -20.42 -4.35
CA PHE A 342 -9.85 -19.26 -4.58
C PHE A 342 -8.40 -19.54 -4.13
N TYR A 343 -8.22 -20.36 -3.09
CA TYR A 343 -6.91 -20.80 -2.62
C TYR A 343 -6.37 -22.05 -3.37
N SER A 344 -7.21 -22.82 -4.09
CA SER A 344 -6.78 -24.07 -4.74
C SER A 344 -5.99 -23.87 -6.05
N ASP A 345 -6.24 -22.78 -6.80
CA ASP A 345 -5.44 -22.39 -7.97
C ASP A 345 -4.86 -20.97 -7.87
N GLY A 346 -4.52 -20.57 -6.64
CA GLY A 346 -4.13 -19.22 -6.21
C GLY A 346 -3.36 -18.37 -7.23
N LEU A 347 -3.66 -17.06 -7.19
CA LEU A 347 -3.09 -16.03 -8.05
C LEU A 347 -1.57 -16.20 -8.17
N SER A 348 -1.12 -16.73 -9.31
CA SER A 348 0.28 -17.08 -9.53
C SER A 348 0.70 -16.77 -10.96
N VAL A 349 1.98 -16.48 -11.13
CA VAL A 349 2.59 -16.09 -12.40
C VAL A 349 3.68 -17.09 -12.74
N SER A 350 3.77 -17.50 -14.00
CA SER A 350 4.82 -18.42 -14.42
C SER A 350 6.16 -17.69 -14.62
N THR A 351 7.26 -18.43 -14.47
CA THR A 351 8.61 -17.89 -14.68
C THR A 351 8.78 -17.37 -16.11
N THR A 352 8.17 -18.03 -17.09
CA THR A 352 8.22 -17.59 -18.50
C THR A 352 7.45 -16.30 -18.72
N ASP A 353 6.28 -16.14 -18.10
CA ASP A 353 5.49 -14.89 -18.23
C ASP A 353 6.26 -13.68 -17.69
N ILE A 354 7.00 -13.86 -16.59
CA ILE A 354 7.86 -12.81 -16.01
C ILE A 354 8.98 -12.45 -16.98
N LEU A 355 9.63 -13.45 -17.57
CA LEU A 355 10.72 -13.23 -18.53
C LEU A 355 10.23 -12.48 -19.78
N ASP A 356 9.05 -12.85 -20.29
CA ASP A 356 8.47 -12.25 -21.50
C ASP A 356 8.10 -10.76 -21.31
N HIS A 357 7.78 -10.36 -20.08
CA HIS A 357 7.45 -8.97 -19.72
C HIS A 357 8.63 -8.17 -19.14
N LEU A 358 9.78 -8.82 -18.92
CA LEU A 358 10.98 -8.15 -18.42
C LEU A 358 11.64 -7.37 -19.56
N LYS A 359 11.93 -6.08 -19.34
CA LYS A 359 12.61 -5.25 -20.34
C LYS A 359 13.96 -5.86 -20.69
N SER A 360 14.29 -5.91 -21.98
CA SER A 360 15.57 -6.44 -22.47
C SER A 360 16.79 -5.65 -21.97
N SER A 361 16.57 -4.38 -21.58
CA SER A 361 17.58 -3.50 -20.99
C SER A 361 18.02 -3.91 -19.57
N VAL A 362 17.22 -4.70 -18.85
CA VAL A 362 17.54 -5.11 -17.48
C VAL A 362 18.68 -6.10 -17.49
N ASP A 363 19.76 -5.78 -16.76
CA ASP A 363 20.89 -6.66 -16.59
C ASP A 363 20.68 -7.61 -15.40
N VAL A 364 20.06 -8.75 -15.70
CA VAL A 364 19.80 -9.86 -14.77
C VAL A 364 21.09 -10.58 -14.34
N TYR A 365 22.22 -10.25 -14.95
CA TYR A 365 23.51 -10.78 -14.52
C TYR A 365 24.11 -9.97 -13.36
N SER A 366 23.68 -8.71 -13.20
CA SER A 366 24.16 -7.84 -12.14
C SER A 366 23.44 -8.13 -10.81
N GLY A 367 24.19 -8.13 -9.70
CA GLY A 367 23.65 -8.26 -8.34
C GLY A 367 23.55 -9.69 -7.77
N VAL A 368 23.71 -10.75 -8.57
CA VAL A 368 23.79 -12.14 -8.05
C VAL A 368 25.24 -12.62 -8.07
N GLY A 369 25.79 -12.92 -6.89
CA GLY A 369 27.14 -13.47 -6.77
C GLY A 369 27.21 -14.89 -7.35
N ARG A 370 28.22 -15.17 -8.19
CA ARG A 370 28.47 -16.52 -8.71
C ARG A 370 28.92 -17.44 -7.57
N MET A 371 28.05 -18.35 -7.14
CA MET A 371 28.44 -19.44 -6.24
C MET A 371 28.70 -20.72 -7.04
N GLY A 372 29.77 -21.45 -6.71
CA GLY A 372 30.09 -22.72 -7.35
C GLY A 372 28.96 -23.74 -7.19
N LEU A 373 28.65 -24.49 -8.26
CA LEU A 373 27.53 -25.44 -8.37
C LEU A 373 27.44 -26.47 -7.24
N GLY A 374 28.54 -26.79 -6.56
CA GLY A 374 28.60 -27.74 -5.44
C GLY A 374 28.31 -27.15 -4.05
N LYS A 375 28.13 -25.82 -3.93
CA LYS A 375 27.82 -25.13 -2.66
C LYS A 375 26.33 -24.81 -2.49
N ILE A 376 25.51 -25.10 -3.50
CA ILE A 376 24.08 -24.79 -3.51
C ILE A 376 23.31 -26.10 -3.37
N ASP A 377 22.57 -26.26 -2.27
CA ASP A 377 21.56 -27.31 -2.20
C ASP A 377 20.34 -26.88 -3.03
N ARG A 378 20.34 -27.26 -4.30
CA ARG A 378 19.26 -26.98 -5.24
C ARG A 378 17.89 -27.50 -4.78
N LYS A 379 17.85 -28.57 -3.97
CA LYS A 379 16.59 -29.11 -3.46
C LYS A 379 16.00 -28.24 -2.35
N SER A 380 16.85 -27.69 -1.47
CA SER A 380 16.43 -26.76 -0.44
C SER A 380 16.08 -25.39 -1.03
N ALA A 381 16.89 -24.89 -1.97
CA ALA A 381 16.68 -23.58 -2.59
C ALA A 381 15.38 -23.54 -3.41
N GLU A 382 15.08 -24.60 -4.17
CA GLU A 382 13.86 -24.66 -4.99
C GLU A 382 12.63 -25.21 -4.25
N ARG A 383 12.67 -25.26 -2.91
CA ARG A 383 11.57 -25.82 -2.11
C ARG A 383 10.26 -25.11 -2.43
N VAL A 384 9.24 -25.92 -2.73
CA VAL A 384 7.89 -25.45 -3.07
C VAL A 384 7.07 -25.39 -1.79
N TYR A 385 6.38 -24.27 -1.58
CA TYR A 385 5.46 -24.06 -0.47
C TYR A 385 4.07 -23.81 -1.06
N GLU A 386 3.22 -24.84 -1.05
CA GLU A 386 1.89 -24.79 -1.68
C GLU A 386 0.95 -23.80 -0.99
N HIS A 387 1.01 -23.74 0.33
CA HIS A 387 0.18 -22.86 1.15
C HIS A 387 0.97 -21.66 1.70
N PRO A 388 0.30 -20.52 1.99
CA PRO A 388 0.91 -19.40 2.70
C PRO A 388 1.49 -19.82 4.05
N PRO A 389 2.50 -19.09 4.59
CA PRO A 389 3.01 -19.35 5.92
C PRO A 389 1.89 -19.18 6.96
N GLN A 390 1.63 -20.23 7.76
CA GLN A 390 0.68 -20.14 8.87
C GLN A 390 1.24 -19.19 9.93
N LYS A 391 0.40 -18.28 10.43
CA LYS A 391 0.75 -17.41 11.56
C LYS A 391 1.09 -18.31 12.74
N ILE A 392 2.30 -18.20 13.28
CA ILE A 392 2.68 -18.88 14.53
C ILE A 392 1.88 -18.19 15.64
N VAL A 393 0.66 -18.66 15.88
CA VAL A 393 -0.10 -18.28 17.07
C VAL A 393 0.59 -19.00 18.20
N ALA A 394 1.28 -18.26 19.07
CA ALA A 394 1.71 -18.82 20.35
C ALA A 394 0.45 -19.43 21.00
N PRO A 395 0.49 -20.72 21.40
CA PRO A 395 -0.69 -21.36 21.96
C PRO A 395 -1.25 -20.48 23.08
N PRO A 396 -2.58 -20.39 23.23
CA PRO A 396 -3.17 -19.68 24.37
C PRO A 396 -2.49 -20.18 25.64
N PRO A 397 -2.20 -19.32 26.62
CA PRO A 397 -1.76 -19.78 27.92
C PRO A 397 -2.95 -20.53 28.55
N GLU A 398 -3.08 -21.81 28.24
CA GLU A 398 -3.89 -22.74 29.00
C GLU A 398 -3.22 -22.86 30.36
N ALA A 399 -3.66 -22.04 31.30
CA ALA A 399 -3.42 -22.28 32.70
C ALA A 399 -4.23 -23.52 33.07
N GLU A 400 -3.64 -24.70 32.91
CA GLU A 400 -4.08 -25.86 33.68
C GLU A 400 -3.84 -25.52 35.15
N VAL A 401 -4.90 -25.09 35.81
CA VAL A 401 -4.96 -24.92 37.26
C VAL A 401 -5.03 -26.33 37.84
N ASP A 402 -3.87 -26.97 37.99
CA ASP A 402 -3.80 -28.19 38.80
C ASP A 402 -3.76 -27.75 40.26
N GLY A 403 -4.95 -27.70 40.85
CA GLY A 403 -5.14 -27.36 42.24
C GLY A 403 -4.67 -28.49 43.12
N ASN A 404 -3.44 -28.41 43.62
CA ASN A 404 -3.10 -29.04 44.89
C ASN A 404 -2.15 -28.16 45.68
N ALA A 405 -2.70 -27.56 46.73
CA ALA A 405 -1.95 -27.01 47.83
C ALA A 405 -1.27 -28.16 48.59
N SER A 406 0.03 -28.04 48.86
CA SER A 406 0.64 -28.72 50.00
C SER A 406 1.72 -27.83 50.63
N PRO A 407 1.81 -27.80 51.97
CA PRO A 407 2.64 -26.86 52.72
C PRO A 407 4.07 -27.36 52.92
N ASP A 408 4.91 -26.43 53.38
CA ASP A 408 6.32 -26.54 53.77
C ASP A 408 6.70 -27.84 54.51
N GLU A 409 7.87 -28.43 54.21
CA GLU A 409 9.05 -28.44 55.09
C GLU A 409 10.16 -29.40 54.60
N ASP A 410 11.39 -28.95 54.88
CA ASP A 410 12.62 -29.67 55.20
C ASP A 410 13.65 -30.16 54.16
N GLU A 411 14.89 -29.85 54.54
CA GLU A 411 16.16 -30.19 53.90
C GLU A 411 16.47 -31.69 53.94
N GLY A 412 17.22 -32.16 52.94
CA GLY A 412 17.86 -33.47 52.96
C GLY A 412 18.69 -33.71 51.71
N ASP A 413 20.02 -33.64 51.87
CA ASP A 413 21.01 -34.15 50.92
C ASP A 413 20.72 -35.61 50.55
N LEU A 414 20.62 -35.93 49.25
CA LEU A 414 20.95 -37.27 48.75
C LEU A 414 21.47 -37.21 47.31
N ASP A 415 22.62 -37.86 47.15
CA ASP A 415 23.43 -38.01 45.95
C ASP A 415 23.01 -39.27 45.15
N LEU A 416 23.29 -39.23 43.84
CA LEU A 416 23.47 -40.34 42.88
C LEU A 416 22.28 -41.24 42.41
N SER A 417 22.09 -41.12 41.08
CA SER A 417 21.98 -42.19 40.07
C SER A 417 20.66 -42.96 39.88
N SER A 418 20.09 -42.85 38.66
CA SER A 418 19.91 -43.96 37.68
C SER A 418 18.77 -43.68 36.69
N ASP A 419 19.15 -43.55 35.42
CA ASP A 419 18.52 -44.03 34.17
C ASP A 419 16.99 -44.05 33.98
N SER A 420 16.55 -43.41 32.88
CA SER A 420 15.62 -43.99 31.90
C SER A 420 15.59 -43.18 30.59
N GLU A 421 16.39 -43.66 29.64
CA GLU A 421 16.06 -43.95 28.23
C GLU A 421 15.11 -43.01 27.46
N ILE A 422 15.68 -42.29 26.47
CA ILE A 422 14.95 -41.84 25.27
C ILE A 422 15.68 -42.40 24.05
N GLU A 423 14.96 -43.20 23.27
CA GLU A 423 15.38 -43.84 22.02
C GLU A 423 15.55 -42.81 20.89
N ASP A 424 16.79 -42.60 20.44
CA ASP A 424 17.12 -41.90 19.19
C ASP A 424 17.52 -42.92 18.12
N ALA A 425 16.61 -43.16 17.17
CA ALA A 425 16.83 -44.04 16.03
C ALA A 425 17.64 -43.33 14.92
N ARG A 426 18.94 -43.62 14.85
CA ARG A 426 19.76 -43.47 13.64
C ARG A 426 19.73 -44.79 12.85
N PRO A 427 19.89 -44.75 11.51
CA PRO A 427 20.59 -45.81 10.80
C PRO A 427 22.02 -45.41 10.42
N ASN A 428 22.90 -46.34 10.77
CA ASN A 428 24.35 -46.42 10.64
C ASN A 428 24.90 -46.47 9.20
N GLY A 429 26.22 -46.23 9.11
CA GLY A 429 27.08 -46.81 8.06
C GLY A 429 28.33 -45.99 7.69
N HIS A 430 29.20 -45.61 8.62
CA HIS A 430 30.51 -46.26 8.87
C HIS A 430 31.48 -46.44 7.68
N ARG A 431 32.54 -45.63 7.62
CA ARG A 431 33.91 -46.02 8.04
C ARG A 431 34.92 -44.90 7.71
N SER A 432 35.60 -44.36 8.73
CA SER A 432 36.97 -43.88 8.58
C SER A 432 37.78 -44.31 9.80
N SER A 433 38.85 -45.05 9.54
CA SER A 433 39.83 -45.50 10.52
C SER A 433 40.93 -44.46 10.64
N VAL A 434 41.17 -43.96 11.85
CA VAL A 434 42.31 -43.10 12.18
C VAL A 434 43.32 -43.91 12.99
N LYS A 435 44.59 -43.91 12.56
CA LYS A 435 45.84 -43.97 13.36
C LYS A 435 47.02 -43.51 12.45
N PRO A 436 48.18 -43.10 13.00
CA PRO A 436 48.42 -41.86 13.75
C PRO A 436 49.58 -41.05 13.13
N ALA A 437 49.88 -39.88 13.72
CA ALA A 437 50.90 -38.94 13.27
C ALA A 437 52.34 -39.49 13.26
N SER A 438 53.09 -39.14 12.22
CA SER A 438 54.55 -38.99 12.26
C SER A 438 54.97 -37.78 11.43
N SER A 439 55.58 -36.80 12.09
CA SER A 439 56.30 -35.68 11.47
C SER A 439 57.35 -36.18 10.49
N LEU A 440 57.48 -35.54 9.32
CA LEU A 440 58.72 -35.38 8.56
C LEU A 440 58.55 -34.30 7.47
N ASN A 441 59.51 -33.40 7.41
CA ASN A 441 59.71 -32.35 6.41
C ASN A 441 59.97 -32.96 5.01
N GLY A 442 59.44 -32.34 3.94
CA GLY A 442 60.00 -32.50 2.60
C GLY A 442 59.05 -32.32 1.41
N ASN A 443 59.39 -31.35 0.56
CA ASN A 443 58.99 -31.14 -0.84
C ASN A 443 57.53 -30.82 -1.20
N LYS A 444 57.35 -29.56 -1.62
CA LYS A 444 56.27 -29.07 -2.47
C LYS A 444 56.32 -29.76 -3.84
N GLU A 445 55.25 -30.43 -4.21
CA GLU A 445 54.86 -30.59 -5.62
C GLU A 445 53.71 -29.63 -5.91
N ALA A 446 53.94 -28.70 -6.83
CA ALA A 446 52.96 -27.75 -7.31
C ALA A 446 51.89 -28.49 -8.12
N LYS A 447 50.75 -28.77 -7.48
CA LYS A 447 49.56 -29.25 -8.19
C LYS A 447 48.95 -28.06 -8.92
N VAL A 448 49.23 -27.97 -10.22
CA VAL A 448 48.59 -27.01 -11.13
C VAL A 448 47.09 -27.31 -11.12
N GLN A 449 46.30 -26.43 -10.51
CA GLN A 449 44.86 -26.40 -10.73
C GLN A 449 44.64 -26.07 -12.19
N PHE A 450 44.19 -27.04 -12.98
CA PHE A 450 43.58 -26.75 -14.25
C PHE A 450 42.37 -25.85 -13.99
N GLU A 451 42.30 -24.71 -14.68
CA GLU A 451 41.10 -23.89 -14.73
C GLU A 451 39.90 -24.80 -15.00
N GLU A 452 38.93 -24.79 -14.08
CA GLU A 452 37.61 -25.37 -14.37
C GLU A 452 37.12 -24.78 -15.69
N PRO A 453 36.57 -25.60 -16.60
CA PRO A 453 36.01 -25.07 -17.85
C PRO A 453 34.98 -23.98 -17.49
N PRO A 454 34.91 -22.87 -18.26
CA PRO A 454 33.95 -21.82 -17.97
C PRO A 454 32.56 -22.46 -17.90
N PRO A 455 31.78 -22.18 -16.83
CA PRO A 455 30.45 -22.76 -16.71
C PRO A 455 29.64 -22.40 -17.96
N PRO A 456 28.73 -23.29 -18.41
CA PRO A 456 27.87 -23.01 -19.54
C PRO A 456 27.20 -21.65 -19.29
N LYS A 457 27.14 -20.79 -20.33
CA LYS A 457 26.46 -19.49 -20.24
C LYS A 457 25.07 -19.74 -19.67
N GLU A 458 24.85 -19.39 -18.40
CA GLU A 458 23.54 -19.55 -17.77
C GLU A 458 22.53 -18.79 -18.62
N ASN A 459 21.44 -19.45 -18.98
CA ASN A 459 20.40 -18.79 -19.76
C ASN A 459 19.84 -17.64 -18.94
N ARG A 460 19.46 -16.53 -19.60
CA ARG A 460 18.84 -15.35 -18.95
C ARG A 460 17.68 -15.75 -18.03
N LEU A 461 16.95 -16.81 -18.39
CA LEU A 461 15.90 -17.42 -17.59
C LEU A 461 16.42 -17.97 -16.24
N ASP A 462 17.55 -18.68 -16.25
CA ASP A 462 18.14 -19.27 -15.04
C ASP A 462 18.65 -18.17 -14.10
N GLN A 463 19.26 -17.12 -14.65
CA GLN A 463 19.70 -15.94 -13.90
C GLN A 463 18.50 -15.20 -13.28
N MET A 464 17.44 -14.97 -14.06
CA MET A 464 16.21 -14.35 -13.54
C MET A 464 15.57 -15.19 -12.44
N LYS A 465 15.59 -16.52 -12.60
CA LYS A 465 15.11 -17.45 -11.58
C LYS A 465 15.91 -17.33 -10.27
N GLN A 466 17.22 -17.07 -10.33
CA GLN A 466 18.03 -16.82 -9.13
C GLN A 466 17.54 -15.58 -8.35
N HIS A 467 17.17 -14.49 -9.03
CA HIS A 467 16.58 -13.32 -8.35
C HIS A 467 15.26 -13.65 -7.65
N LEU A 468 14.40 -14.48 -8.27
CA LEU A 468 13.15 -14.95 -7.64
C LEU A 468 13.39 -15.81 -6.40
N LEU A 469 14.45 -16.63 -6.42
CA LEU A 469 14.87 -17.42 -5.26
C LEU A 469 15.41 -16.53 -4.13
N LEU A 470 16.19 -15.49 -4.43
CA LEU A 470 16.65 -14.51 -3.44
C LEU A 470 15.48 -13.79 -2.76
N LEU A 471 14.45 -13.42 -3.52
CA LEU A 471 13.23 -12.82 -2.98
C LEU A 471 12.48 -13.80 -2.06
N ALA A 472 12.46 -15.08 -2.42
CA ALA A 472 11.80 -16.12 -1.63
C ALA A 472 12.53 -16.46 -0.32
N GLU A 473 13.86 -16.41 -0.30
CA GLU A 473 14.67 -16.66 0.90
C GLU A 473 14.78 -15.46 1.85
N SER A 474 14.30 -14.28 1.43
CA SER A 474 14.29 -13.07 2.26
C SER A 474 13.50 -13.28 3.56
N LYS A 475 13.95 -12.66 4.66
CA LYS A 475 13.26 -12.75 5.96
C LYS A 475 11.83 -12.20 5.92
N GLN A 476 11.60 -11.23 5.05
CA GLN A 476 10.33 -10.54 4.85
C GLN A 476 9.34 -11.41 4.07
N GLY A 477 9.83 -12.35 3.25
CA GLY A 477 9.01 -13.25 2.44
C GLY A 477 8.40 -12.55 1.22
N PHE A 478 9.19 -11.83 0.42
CA PHE A 478 8.70 -11.08 -0.74
C PHE A 478 7.96 -11.94 -1.77
N VAL A 479 8.40 -13.19 -1.97
CA VAL A 479 7.82 -14.09 -2.99
C VAL A 479 7.72 -15.51 -2.42
N ARG A 480 6.66 -16.24 -2.78
CA ARG A 480 6.54 -17.66 -2.52
C ARG A 480 6.59 -18.46 -3.81
N HIS A 481 7.41 -19.51 -3.81
CA HIS A 481 7.44 -20.52 -4.87
C HIS A 481 6.29 -21.52 -4.64
N CYS A 482 5.13 -21.26 -5.25
CA CYS A 482 3.88 -21.97 -4.92
C CYS A 482 3.73 -23.31 -5.65
N LYS A 483 4.19 -23.39 -6.90
CA LYS A 483 4.21 -24.61 -7.72
C LYS A 483 5.47 -24.55 -8.60
N ARG A 484 5.87 -25.66 -9.22
CA ARG A 484 7.08 -25.72 -10.06
C ARG A 484 7.05 -24.62 -11.14
N GLY A 485 7.95 -23.63 -11.02
CA GLY A 485 8.07 -22.52 -11.96
C GLY A 485 6.94 -21.49 -11.88
N ARG A 486 6.13 -21.51 -10.82
CA ARG A 486 5.08 -20.54 -10.53
C ARG A 486 5.34 -19.82 -9.22
N TRP A 487 5.09 -18.53 -9.23
CA TRP A 487 5.42 -17.61 -8.15
C TRP A 487 4.20 -16.79 -7.75
N THR A 488 4.10 -16.46 -6.47
CA THR A 488 3.04 -15.61 -5.91
C THR A 488 3.59 -14.74 -4.79
N VAL A 489 2.79 -13.78 -4.33
CA VAL A 489 3.12 -12.88 -3.23
C VAL A 489 2.03 -13.00 -2.19
N ASP A 490 2.40 -13.41 -0.98
CA ASP A 490 1.50 -13.44 0.16
C ASP A 490 1.51 -12.06 0.82
N PHE A 491 0.65 -11.14 0.34
CA PHE A 491 0.67 -9.73 0.73
C PHE A 491 0.48 -9.51 2.24
N GLU A 492 -0.46 -10.22 2.87
CA GLU A 492 -0.75 -10.05 4.30
C GLU A 492 0.44 -10.36 5.22
N PRO A 493 1.08 -11.55 5.16
CA PRO A 493 2.25 -11.81 5.98
C PRO A 493 3.45 -10.93 5.59
N LEU A 494 3.63 -10.63 4.30
CA LEU A 494 4.70 -9.73 3.84
C LEU A 494 4.55 -8.33 4.45
N VAL A 495 3.36 -7.73 4.36
CA VAL A 495 3.09 -6.39 4.89
C VAL A 495 3.21 -6.40 6.41
N GLN A 496 2.73 -7.44 7.10
CA GLN A 496 2.91 -7.55 8.55
C GLN A 496 4.38 -7.57 8.96
N ASN A 497 5.21 -8.36 8.27
CA ASN A 497 6.66 -8.40 8.52
C ASN A 497 7.32 -7.03 8.29
N LEU A 498 6.88 -6.29 7.26
CA LEU A 498 7.38 -4.95 6.98
C LEU A 498 6.90 -3.94 8.04
N ARG A 499 5.65 -4.00 8.51
CA ARG A 499 5.13 -3.17 9.62
C ARG A 499 5.98 -3.37 10.88
N GLU A 500 6.29 -4.62 11.22
CA GLU A 500 7.13 -4.95 12.38
C GLU A 500 8.58 -4.49 12.21
N ALA A 501 9.14 -4.59 11.00
CA ALA A 501 10.49 -4.10 10.71
C ALA A 501 10.61 -2.56 10.83
N GLU A 502 9.59 -1.82 10.36
CA GLU A 502 9.54 -0.37 10.55
C GLU A 502 9.39 0.00 12.04
N LEU A 503 8.54 -0.72 12.77
CA LEU A 503 8.40 -0.52 14.22
C LEU A 503 9.72 -0.77 14.95
N ASP A 504 10.44 -1.84 14.59
CA ASP A 504 11.75 -2.16 15.14
C ASP A 504 12.78 -1.05 14.88
N THR A 505 12.75 -0.47 13.67
CA THR A 505 13.62 0.66 13.29
C THR A 505 13.33 1.88 14.17
N VAL A 506 12.06 2.22 14.37
CA VAL A 506 11.65 3.32 15.26
C VAL A 506 12.04 3.04 16.72
N MET A 507 11.85 1.79 17.19
CA MET A 507 12.25 1.39 18.53
C MET A 507 13.76 1.49 18.74
N GLU A 508 14.57 1.00 17.80
CA GLU A 508 16.05 1.12 17.88
C GLU A 508 16.48 2.58 17.98
N GLN A 509 15.88 3.47 17.19
CA GLN A 509 16.18 4.90 17.23
C GLN A 509 15.77 5.57 18.54
N SER A 510 14.67 5.11 19.17
CA SER A 510 14.14 5.71 20.40
C SER A 510 14.79 5.22 21.70
N VAL A 511 14.95 3.90 21.87
CA VAL A 511 15.38 3.26 23.14
C VAL A 511 16.71 2.51 23.00
N GLY A 512 17.28 2.49 21.79
CA GLY A 512 18.55 1.84 21.47
C GLY A 512 18.43 0.34 21.19
N ARG A 513 19.55 -0.26 20.80
CA ARG A 513 19.66 -1.69 20.45
C ARG A 513 19.30 -2.63 21.60
N ASP A 514 19.61 -2.25 22.82
CA ASP A 514 19.30 -3.05 24.00
C ASP A 514 17.79 -3.11 24.26
N GLY A 515 17.10 -1.97 24.09
CA GLY A 515 15.63 -1.93 24.16
C GLY A 515 14.98 -2.77 23.06
N LEU A 516 15.47 -2.64 21.82
CA LEU A 516 14.99 -3.45 20.70
C LEU A 516 15.20 -4.95 20.94
N ARG A 517 16.34 -5.36 21.51
CA ARG A 517 16.60 -6.76 21.88
C ARG A 517 15.57 -7.27 22.87
N LEU A 518 15.31 -6.52 23.93
CA LEU A 518 14.32 -6.89 24.95
C LEU A 518 12.92 -7.01 24.33
N VAL A 519 12.50 -6.06 23.49
CA VAL A 519 11.20 -6.14 22.79
C VAL A 519 11.11 -7.37 21.90
N ARG A 520 12.16 -7.70 21.13
CA ARG A 520 12.16 -8.92 20.29
C ARG A 520 12.02 -10.20 21.11
N ILE A 521 12.68 -10.27 22.26
CA ILE A 521 12.53 -11.40 23.19
C ILE A 521 11.08 -11.48 23.70
N LEU A 522 10.50 -10.35 24.13
CA LEU A 522 9.12 -10.29 24.63
C LEU A 522 8.10 -10.64 23.55
N ARG A 523 8.29 -10.22 22.29
CA ARG A 523 7.41 -10.63 21.18
C ARG A 523 7.50 -12.13 20.89
N GLN A 524 8.70 -12.72 20.98
CA GLN A 524 8.90 -14.14 20.69
C GLN A 524 8.42 -15.06 21.82
N LYS A 525 8.62 -14.66 23.08
CA LYS A 525 8.34 -15.48 24.27
C LYS A 525 7.03 -15.13 24.97
N GLY A 526 6.42 -14.01 24.62
CA GLY A 526 5.22 -13.49 25.26
C GLY A 526 5.53 -12.84 26.62
N LYS A 527 4.66 -13.10 27.60
CA LYS A 527 4.75 -12.50 28.94
C LYS A 527 5.90 -13.11 29.72
N LEU A 528 6.88 -12.29 30.09
CA LEU A 528 8.06 -12.74 30.85
C LEU A 528 8.15 -12.04 32.20
N ASP A 529 8.64 -12.76 33.21
CA ASP A 529 8.91 -12.19 34.51
C ASP A 529 10.26 -11.45 34.52
N GLU A 530 10.44 -10.60 35.53
CA GLU A 530 11.65 -9.80 35.70
C GLU A 530 12.91 -10.66 35.98
N LYS A 531 12.75 -11.91 36.45
CA LYS A 531 13.88 -12.78 36.78
C LYS A 531 14.42 -13.53 35.56
N THR A 532 13.54 -14.00 34.66
CA THR A 532 13.99 -14.73 33.45
C THR A 532 14.54 -13.79 32.38
N LEU A 533 13.97 -12.60 32.24
CA LEU A 533 14.31 -11.68 31.16
C LEU A 533 15.80 -11.30 31.08
N PRO A 534 16.52 -11.01 32.19
CA PRO A 534 17.96 -10.72 32.15
C PRO A 534 18.81 -11.88 31.62
N SER A 535 18.44 -13.11 31.98
CA SER A 535 19.17 -14.30 31.52
C SER A 535 19.01 -14.53 30.01
N LEU A 536 17.80 -14.32 29.47
CA LEU A 536 17.50 -14.45 28.04
C LEU A 536 18.13 -13.32 27.22
N ALA A 537 18.18 -12.11 27.77
CA ALA A 537 18.73 -10.94 27.10
C ALA A 537 20.26 -10.88 27.11
N LEU A 538 20.90 -11.70 27.95
CA LEU A 538 22.33 -11.64 28.28
C LEU A 538 22.73 -10.24 28.76
N MET A 539 21.94 -9.69 29.68
CA MET A 539 22.12 -8.34 30.23
C MET A 539 22.12 -8.36 31.76
N PRO A 540 22.87 -7.44 32.41
CA PRO A 540 22.81 -7.28 33.86
C PRO A 540 21.39 -6.90 34.32
N LYS A 541 20.96 -7.44 35.46
CA LYS A 541 19.61 -7.20 36.00
C LYS A 541 19.29 -5.70 36.15
N GLY A 542 20.22 -4.91 36.66
CA GLY A 542 20.02 -3.47 36.86
C GLY A 542 19.81 -2.70 35.54
N ASP A 543 20.49 -3.10 34.47
CA ASP A 543 20.36 -2.47 33.16
C ASP A 543 19.04 -2.83 32.50
N VAL A 544 18.60 -4.09 32.63
CA VAL A 544 17.28 -4.52 32.17
C VAL A 544 16.19 -3.75 32.88
N GLN A 545 16.22 -3.65 34.22
CA GLN A 545 15.24 -2.87 34.99
C GLN A 545 15.15 -1.43 34.51
N LYS A 546 16.30 -0.75 34.34
CA LYS A 546 16.35 0.63 33.86
C LYS A 546 15.76 0.76 32.46
N LYS A 547 16.11 -0.16 31.54
CA LYS A 547 15.63 -0.14 30.16
C LYS A 547 14.14 -0.49 30.07
N MET A 548 13.64 -1.42 30.89
CA MET A 548 12.22 -1.76 30.96
C MET A 548 11.39 -0.58 31.47
N LEU A 549 11.87 0.15 32.47
CA LEU A 549 11.21 1.38 32.94
C LEU A 549 11.16 2.45 31.85
N GLU A 550 12.26 2.67 31.13
CA GLU A 550 12.30 3.59 29.98
C GLU A 550 11.31 3.18 28.88
N MET A 551 11.25 1.89 28.55
CA MET A 551 10.31 1.33 27.56
C MET A 551 8.84 1.40 28.02
N GLN A 552 8.59 1.30 29.32
CA GLN A 552 7.26 1.49 29.90
C GLN A 552 6.83 2.96 29.80
N MET A 553 7.71 3.90 30.15
CA MET A 553 7.42 5.34 30.05
C MET A 553 7.19 5.80 28.60
N THR A 554 7.91 5.19 27.66
CA THR A 554 7.70 5.43 26.22
C THR A 554 6.50 4.68 25.66
N GLY A 555 5.89 3.72 26.37
CA GLY A 555 4.70 2.98 25.96
C GLY A 555 4.96 1.85 24.96
N TYR A 556 6.16 1.28 24.94
CA TYR A 556 6.50 0.09 24.14
C TYR A 556 6.35 -1.23 24.91
N VAL A 557 6.38 -1.16 26.23
CA VAL A 557 6.27 -2.32 27.12
C VAL A 557 5.21 -2.02 28.18
N ASP A 558 4.38 -3.01 28.45
CA ASP A 558 3.46 -3.01 29.57
C ASP A 558 3.94 -3.92 30.69
N MET A 559 3.44 -3.63 31.87
CA MET A 559 3.62 -4.43 33.08
C MET A 559 2.25 -4.90 33.57
N GLN A 560 2.11 -6.21 33.75
CA GLN A 560 0.94 -6.84 34.35
C GLN A 560 1.29 -7.35 35.75
N GLU A 561 0.51 -6.90 36.74
CA GLU A 561 0.61 -7.37 38.11
C GLU A 561 -0.21 -8.65 38.29
N VAL A 562 0.43 -9.71 38.76
CA VAL A 562 -0.21 -10.98 39.09
C VAL A 562 -0.03 -11.22 40.59
N PRO A 563 -1.05 -10.89 41.41
CA PRO A 563 -0.98 -11.06 42.86
C PRO A 563 -1.06 -12.56 43.22
N ARG A 564 -0.17 -13.03 44.10
CA ARG A 564 -0.21 -14.42 44.60
C ARG A 564 -1.24 -14.61 45.71
N ASP A 565 -1.67 -13.52 46.36
CA ASP A 565 -2.73 -13.55 47.37
C ASP A 565 -3.82 -12.52 47.10
N ASN A 566 -4.97 -12.73 47.73
CA ASN A 566 -6.13 -11.85 47.62
C ASN A 566 -5.86 -10.41 48.12
N ASN A 567 -4.91 -10.23 49.03
CA ASN A 567 -4.55 -8.92 49.59
C ASN A 567 -3.69 -8.06 48.65
N ARG A 568 -3.31 -8.57 47.47
CA ARG A 568 -2.54 -7.86 46.41
C ARG A 568 -1.30 -7.12 46.91
N THR A 569 -0.63 -7.66 47.93
CA THR A 569 0.53 -7.03 48.54
C THR A 569 1.72 -7.09 47.57
N ALA A 570 2.38 -5.95 47.31
CA ALA A 570 3.44 -5.85 46.29
C ALA A 570 4.60 -6.85 46.49
N SER A 571 4.92 -7.26 47.73
CA SER A 571 5.94 -8.26 48.03
C SER A 571 5.58 -9.68 47.58
N ARG A 572 4.29 -9.98 47.42
CA ARG A 572 3.76 -11.27 46.94
C ARG A 572 3.09 -11.13 45.56
N THR A 573 3.47 -10.11 44.79
CA THR A 573 3.00 -9.88 43.42
C THR A 573 4.12 -10.19 42.42
N ILE A 574 3.80 -10.92 41.36
CA ILE A 574 4.69 -11.13 40.22
C ILE A 574 4.40 -10.04 39.19
N PHE A 575 5.43 -9.44 38.62
CA PHE A 575 5.31 -8.50 37.52
C PHE A 575 5.71 -9.19 36.22
N LEU A 576 4.77 -9.25 35.27
CA LEU A 576 4.98 -9.79 33.94
C LEU A 576 5.06 -8.65 32.93
N TYR A 577 6.12 -8.64 32.14
CA TYR A 577 6.31 -7.69 31.07
C TYR A 577 5.92 -8.28 29.72
N TRP A 578 5.36 -7.45 28.85
CA TRP A 578 5.01 -7.84 27.49
C TRP A 578 4.92 -6.61 26.57
N THR A 579 4.95 -6.86 25.26
CA THR A 579 4.78 -5.83 24.25
C THR A 579 3.54 -6.13 23.42
N ASP A 580 2.62 -5.16 23.38
CA ASP A 580 1.50 -5.17 22.44
C ASP A 580 1.96 -4.58 21.10
N THR A 581 2.29 -5.45 20.15
CA THR A 581 2.80 -5.01 18.83
C THR A 581 1.78 -4.18 18.08
N GLU A 582 0.50 -4.59 18.03
CA GLU A 582 -0.53 -3.85 17.28
C GLU A 582 -0.79 -2.48 17.90
N ARG A 583 -0.87 -2.38 19.23
CA ARG A 583 -1.02 -1.08 19.88
C ARG A 583 0.19 -0.17 19.68
N CYS A 584 1.40 -0.73 19.58
CA CYS A 584 2.59 0.02 19.22
C CYS A 584 2.51 0.56 17.78
N LEU A 585 2.01 -0.25 16.84
CA LEU A 585 1.77 0.15 15.44
C LEU A 585 0.71 1.25 15.33
N ASP A 586 -0.42 1.12 16.04
CA ASP A 586 -1.47 2.15 16.08
C ASP A 586 -0.95 3.48 16.61
N ARG A 587 -0.13 3.43 17.66
CA ARG A 587 0.50 4.63 18.22
C ARG A 587 1.52 5.24 17.28
N LEU A 588 2.28 4.42 16.55
CA LEU A 588 3.19 4.89 15.52
C LEU A 588 2.41 5.59 14.38
N LEU A 589 1.29 5.01 13.96
CA LEU A 589 0.41 5.60 12.94
C LEU A 589 -0.16 6.95 13.40
N ASP A 590 -0.69 7.04 14.62
CA ASP A 590 -1.25 8.29 15.15
C ASP A 590 -0.19 9.39 15.35
N ASN A 591 1.02 9.02 15.80
CA ASN A 591 2.16 9.93 15.87
C ASN A 591 2.59 10.42 14.47
N THR A 592 2.48 9.57 13.46
CA THR A 592 2.77 9.93 12.06
C THR A 592 1.77 10.96 11.56
N TYR A 593 0.46 10.77 11.80
CA TYR A 593 -0.53 11.80 11.49
C TYR A 593 -0.25 13.13 12.20
N LYS A 594 0.10 13.07 13.49
CA LYS A 594 0.45 14.27 14.26
C LYS A 594 1.67 15.00 13.68
N ALA A 595 2.66 14.26 13.19
CA ALA A 595 3.81 14.84 12.52
C ALA A 595 3.42 15.50 11.18
N MET A 596 2.55 14.86 10.38
CA MET A 596 2.02 15.44 9.15
C MET A 596 1.23 16.73 9.41
N VAL A 597 0.33 16.72 10.40
CA VAL A 597 -0.44 17.91 10.82
C VAL A 597 0.49 19.07 11.17
N ARG A 598 1.52 18.83 11.99
CA ARG A 598 2.50 19.85 12.38
C ARG A 598 3.25 20.41 11.17
N CYS A 599 3.59 19.58 10.19
CA CYS A 599 4.24 20.03 8.96
C CYS A 599 3.32 20.95 8.14
N LEU A 600 2.05 20.58 7.97
CA LEU A 600 1.08 21.38 7.22
C LEU A 600 0.70 22.69 7.94
N GLN A 601 0.54 22.66 9.26
CA GLN A 601 0.34 23.88 10.05
C GLN A 601 1.54 24.81 9.95
N ARG A 602 2.77 24.26 9.99
CA ARG A 602 3.98 25.05 9.82
C ARG A 602 4.09 25.63 8.41
N LEU A 603 3.69 24.87 7.40
CA LEU A 603 3.62 25.33 6.01
C LEU A 603 2.70 26.54 5.89
N GLU A 604 1.52 26.49 6.49
CA GLU A 604 0.56 27.59 6.48
C GLU A 604 1.08 28.84 7.19
N VAL A 605 1.75 28.68 8.33
CA VAL A 605 2.42 29.80 9.01
C VAL A 605 3.46 30.47 8.10
N HIS A 606 4.25 29.70 7.35
CA HIS A 606 5.21 30.26 6.39
C HIS A 606 4.52 30.98 5.22
N ARG A 607 3.42 30.42 4.68
CA ARG A 607 2.63 31.07 3.63
C ARG A 607 2.05 32.41 4.10
N GLN A 608 1.58 32.49 5.35
CA GLN A 608 1.05 33.73 5.92
C GLN A 608 2.14 34.78 6.18
N GLN A 609 3.29 34.36 6.72
CA GLN A 609 4.43 35.26 6.97
C GLN A 609 4.96 35.90 5.68
N ASP A 610 4.95 35.14 4.59
CA ASP A 610 5.53 35.54 3.31
C ASP A 610 4.50 35.83 2.22
N ARG A 611 3.25 36.07 2.62
CA ARG A 611 2.11 36.32 1.74
C ARG A 611 2.38 37.42 0.71
N GLU A 612 3.02 38.52 1.11
CA GLU A 612 3.36 39.62 0.19
C GLU A 612 4.17 39.13 -1.02
N VAL A 613 5.15 38.26 -0.80
CA VAL A 613 5.99 37.72 -1.87
C VAL A 613 5.21 36.75 -2.74
N LEU A 614 4.39 35.88 -2.11
CA LEU A 614 3.57 34.91 -2.82
C LEU A 614 2.51 35.59 -3.69
N ASP A 615 1.87 36.65 -3.18
CA ASP A 615 0.89 37.44 -3.92
C ASP A 615 1.53 38.17 -5.13
N ILE A 616 2.83 38.51 -5.05
CA ILE A 616 3.59 39.05 -6.20
C ILE A 616 3.85 37.96 -7.24
N VAL A 617 4.25 36.76 -6.82
CA VAL A 617 4.54 35.64 -7.73
C VAL A 617 3.28 35.13 -8.44
N GLN A 618 2.11 35.20 -7.79
CA GLN A 618 0.85 34.77 -8.38
C GLN A 618 0.35 35.66 -9.53
N ARG A 619 0.95 36.85 -9.75
CA ARG A 619 0.55 37.75 -10.83
C ARG A 619 0.95 37.16 -12.19
N GLU A 620 0.06 37.27 -13.18
CA GLU A 620 0.26 36.66 -14.51
C GLU A 620 1.51 37.16 -15.25
N ASP A 621 1.92 38.40 -14.99
CA ASP A 621 3.12 39.02 -15.58
C ASP A 621 4.43 38.50 -14.96
N VAL A 622 4.39 38.04 -13.70
CA VAL A 622 5.54 37.54 -12.93
C VAL A 622 5.68 36.02 -13.01
N ARG A 623 4.55 35.30 -13.02
CA ARG A 623 4.50 33.83 -12.99
C ARG A 623 5.28 33.23 -14.16
N GLY A 624 6.23 32.34 -13.86
CA GLY A 624 7.12 31.70 -14.83
C GLY A 624 8.32 32.55 -15.27
N ARG A 625 8.36 33.83 -14.88
CA ARG A 625 9.47 34.78 -15.14
C ARG A 625 9.95 35.44 -13.86
N GLU A 626 9.87 34.73 -12.73
CA GLU A 626 10.13 35.27 -11.39
C GLU A 626 11.55 35.83 -11.28
N LYS A 627 12.53 35.15 -11.89
CA LYS A 627 13.95 35.55 -11.87
C LYS A 627 14.22 36.83 -12.68
N GLU A 628 13.43 37.07 -13.72
CA GLU A 628 13.63 38.18 -14.65
C GLU A 628 12.87 39.43 -14.21
N VAL A 629 11.67 39.25 -13.68
CA VAL A 629 10.73 40.34 -13.38
C VAL A 629 10.85 40.83 -11.94
N MET A 630 11.20 39.96 -10.98
CA MET A 630 11.25 40.35 -9.57
C MET A 630 12.58 41.03 -9.21
N GLU A 631 12.50 42.00 -8.30
CA GLU A 631 13.69 42.55 -7.66
C GLU A 631 14.44 41.46 -6.89
N LYS A 632 15.78 41.47 -6.97
CA LYS A 632 16.65 40.46 -6.37
C LYS A 632 16.30 40.13 -4.90
N ARG A 633 15.98 41.14 -4.08
CA ARG A 633 15.60 40.94 -2.67
C ARG A 633 14.34 40.08 -2.52
N TYR A 634 13.33 40.34 -3.34
CA TYR A 634 12.07 39.60 -3.35
C TYR A 634 12.25 38.21 -3.97
N TYR A 635 13.07 38.09 -5.01
CA TYR A 635 13.42 36.81 -5.62
C TYR A 635 14.18 35.89 -4.65
N ASP A 636 15.21 36.40 -3.97
CA ASP A 636 15.97 35.64 -2.97
C ASP A 636 15.08 35.19 -1.81
N LYS A 637 14.07 36.00 -1.45
CA LYS A 637 13.05 35.64 -0.45
C LYS A 637 12.11 34.56 -0.99
N PHE A 638 11.64 34.68 -2.23
CA PHE A 638 10.81 33.67 -2.88
C PHE A 638 11.49 32.30 -2.94
N VAL A 639 12.76 32.24 -3.39
CA VAL A 639 13.54 30.99 -3.44
C VAL A 639 13.61 30.33 -2.06
N ARG A 640 13.94 31.09 -1.01
CA ARG A 640 13.97 30.55 0.37
C ARG A 640 12.62 30.02 0.82
N VAL A 641 11.52 30.71 0.50
CA VAL A 641 10.17 30.26 0.85
C VAL A 641 9.85 28.95 0.13
N THR A 642 10.10 28.88 -1.17
CA THR A 642 9.88 27.69 -1.99
C THR A 642 10.67 26.49 -1.47
N GLU A 643 11.95 26.67 -1.14
CA GLU A 643 12.76 25.59 -0.54
C GLU A 643 12.18 25.07 0.79
N VAL A 644 11.65 25.95 1.64
CA VAL A 644 11.01 25.55 2.90
C VAL A 644 9.71 24.80 2.63
N GLN A 645 8.89 25.28 1.68
CA GLN A 645 7.65 24.61 1.30
C GLN A 645 7.92 23.21 0.74
N GLU A 646 8.88 23.08 -0.18
CA GLU A 646 9.31 21.80 -0.77
C GLU A 646 9.81 20.83 0.30
N LYS A 647 10.63 21.29 1.25
CA LYS A 647 11.11 20.45 2.35
C LYS A 647 9.95 19.94 3.21
N LEU A 648 9.03 20.81 3.61
CA LEU A 648 7.88 20.44 4.44
C LEU A 648 6.96 19.44 3.70
N LEU A 649 6.61 19.72 2.46
CA LEU A 649 5.79 18.81 1.64
C LEU A 649 6.51 17.48 1.38
N GLY A 650 7.82 17.51 1.09
CA GLY A 650 8.64 16.31 0.93
C GLY A 650 8.76 15.48 2.22
N HIS A 651 8.71 16.10 3.40
CA HIS A 651 8.58 15.38 4.67
C HIS A 651 7.20 14.73 4.82
N VAL A 652 6.12 15.45 4.48
CA VAL A 652 4.76 14.89 4.51
C VAL A 652 4.64 13.70 3.56
N MET A 653 5.21 13.77 2.36
CA MET A 653 5.23 12.65 1.40
C MET A 653 5.95 11.42 1.98
N ARG A 654 7.10 11.61 2.64
CA ARG A 654 7.82 10.48 3.28
C ARG A 654 7.04 9.87 4.44
N LEU A 655 6.33 10.69 5.23
CA LEU A 655 5.45 10.20 6.29
C LEU A 655 4.24 9.45 5.73
N ASP A 656 3.71 9.84 4.57
CA ASP A 656 2.64 9.11 3.89
C ASP A 656 3.06 7.70 3.44
N ASP A 657 4.35 7.46 3.11
CA ASP A 657 4.83 6.09 2.81
C ASP A 657 4.69 5.16 4.03
N LEU A 658 4.94 5.70 5.22
CA LEU A 658 4.74 4.98 6.48
C LEU A 658 3.25 4.76 6.77
N VAL A 659 2.39 5.75 6.51
CA VAL A 659 0.93 5.57 6.65
C VAL A 659 0.41 4.50 5.70
N GLY A 660 0.86 4.51 4.44
CA GLY A 660 0.49 3.49 3.44
C GLY A 660 0.76 2.08 3.95
N LEU A 661 1.97 1.84 4.49
CA LEU A 661 2.34 0.55 5.05
C LEU A 661 1.57 0.18 6.33
N LEU A 662 1.35 1.14 7.23
CA LEU A 662 0.72 0.87 8.53
C LEU A 662 -0.79 0.67 8.46
N ARG A 663 -1.47 1.28 7.47
CA ARG A 663 -2.93 1.32 7.38
C ARG A 663 -3.51 0.69 6.11
N ASP A 664 -2.88 0.88 4.95
CA ASP A 664 -3.56 0.70 3.66
C ASP A 664 -3.16 -0.54 2.86
N PHE A 665 -1.99 -1.12 3.13
CA PHE A 665 -1.36 -2.14 2.28
C PHE A 665 -1.68 -3.58 2.65
#